data_AF-A0A5S3V0E0-F1
#
_entry.id   AF-A0A5S3V0E0-F1
#
_cell.length_a   1.000
_cell.length_b   1.000
_cell.length_c   1.000
_cell.angle_alpha   90.00
_cell.angle_beta   90.00
_cell.angle_gamma   90.00
#
_symmetry.space_group_name_H-M   'P 1'
#
loop_
_entity.id
_entity.type
_entity.pdbx_description
1 polymer ?
#
loop_
_entity_poly.entity_id
_entity_poly.type
_entity_poly.pdbx_seq_one_letter_code
_entity_poly.pdbx_strand_id
1 'polypeptide(L)'
;MKRVLKLVGALILVLVIAVVVAPMLIPTSTIIAQLEQQVEANTGRKLDIAGDSELSILPRLNIVLNDVRFENMPGGSQPHMLTMDQLAVHIPWVSLFSGEFQLEQFVIRNPKILLEKNAAGQANWVMALGKGTASDAPAEQAPSASGPVVLPTGFDIALGEVAIYGGELIYADATSGARHAISDLALTITLPSLYKALELNGKVAFQGETFALNMTVDTPAKAIESKDFSFSQALESRLVNLTFDGQITEQGKVFGGALTLSGDSVKDIAQWQKVDLKAKPQAFNQFEVAGEMRFASNVFALQSLKAKLDKLDIQGRSEITLGERLSVNADVDLGMLDLNPYLPEPVEAPEQPKSAPGEPQPIVWDDSEIDLSALNMLDANVVIRSSGLRAREIKLGANQFSVQLNKGKAKLSMDKFAAYEGQGKGVVHVNAASKPYQVTTNFALNGINAEPLLTDAIGFDKVLGKGSLNWDLETRGVSQKQFVSALAGELAFEFKDGGVKGANLAEMVRKGKEMLKGNFSSVSEGVNADFDPDQKTDFSALTGSFQFLNGVGRNRDLNLASPLIRITGEGEVDLPKTYVNYRVVTGIVDTIEGQQSQDDSTGFKIPVRIKGPFHQVETKLDLSGAAKDKAKDAVKEKLKDKLKGFFGG
;
A
#
# COMPACT_ATOMS: atom_id res chain seq x y z
N MET A 1 -14.61 -41.89 -78.01
CA MET A 1 -15.11 -40.62 -77.41
C MET A 1 -16.55 -40.70 -76.91
N LYS A 2 -17.59 -40.98 -77.73
CA LYS A 2 -19.01 -41.00 -77.29
C LYS A 2 -19.35 -41.97 -76.14
N ARG A 3 -18.69 -43.14 -76.02
CA ARG A 3 -18.91 -44.10 -74.91
C ARG A 3 -18.26 -43.65 -73.60
N VAL A 4 -17.07 -43.06 -73.67
CA VAL A 4 -16.37 -42.50 -72.51
C VAL A 4 -17.14 -41.30 -71.96
N LEU A 5 -17.66 -40.42 -72.83
CA LEU A 5 -18.50 -39.29 -72.42
C LEU A 5 -19.81 -39.73 -71.74
N LYS A 6 -20.43 -40.83 -72.20
CA LYS A 6 -21.62 -41.42 -71.57
C LYS A 6 -21.31 -42.10 -70.24
N LEU A 7 -20.16 -42.76 -70.12
CA LEU A 7 -19.72 -43.39 -68.86
C LEU A 7 -19.34 -42.34 -67.81
N VAL A 8 -18.65 -41.28 -68.21
CA VAL A 8 -18.33 -40.14 -67.34
C VAL A 8 -19.62 -39.39 -66.97
N GLY A 9 -20.52 -39.15 -67.92
CA GLY A 9 -21.82 -38.53 -67.64
C GLY A 9 -22.70 -39.37 -66.72
N ALA A 10 -22.72 -40.70 -66.88
CA ALA A 10 -23.44 -41.62 -66.00
C ALA A 10 -22.81 -41.70 -64.61
N LEU A 11 -21.47 -41.67 -64.50
CA LEU A 11 -20.77 -41.64 -63.21
C LEU A 11 -21.03 -40.32 -62.47
N ILE A 12 -20.99 -39.19 -63.17
CA ILE A 12 -21.34 -37.87 -62.61
C ILE A 12 -22.81 -37.86 -62.18
N LEU A 13 -23.73 -38.40 -62.98
CA LEU A 13 -25.13 -38.50 -62.63
C LEU A 13 -25.35 -39.40 -61.40
N VAL A 14 -24.65 -40.53 -61.31
CA VAL A 14 -24.70 -41.42 -60.14
C VAL A 14 -24.10 -40.75 -58.90
N LEU A 15 -23.01 -39.98 -59.04
CA LEU A 15 -22.43 -39.19 -57.96
C LEU A 15 -23.38 -38.07 -57.52
N VAL A 16 -24.01 -37.35 -58.45
CA VAL A 16 -25.01 -36.32 -58.14
C VAL A 16 -26.24 -36.94 -57.47
N ILE A 17 -26.75 -38.06 -57.96
CA ILE A 17 -27.86 -38.79 -57.32
C ILE A 17 -27.44 -39.30 -55.94
N ALA A 18 -26.26 -39.89 -55.80
CA ALA A 18 -25.75 -40.37 -54.52
C ALA A 18 -25.59 -39.24 -53.50
N VAL A 19 -25.13 -38.07 -53.93
CA VAL A 19 -25.01 -36.87 -53.08
C VAL A 19 -26.38 -36.27 -52.73
N VAL A 20 -27.35 -36.30 -53.64
CA VAL A 20 -28.74 -35.86 -53.38
C VAL A 20 -29.47 -36.84 -52.45
N VAL A 21 -29.16 -38.14 -52.54
CA VAL A 21 -29.76 -39.21 -51.73
C VAL A 21 -29.04 -39.39 -50.39
N ALA A 22 -27.74 -39.05 -50.28
CA ALA A 22 -26.96 -39.14 -49.04
C ALA A 22 -27.62 -38.48 -47.81
N PRO A 23 -28.17 -37.24 -47.86
CA PRO A 23 -28.91 -36.65 -46.73
C PRO A 23 -30.17 -37.43 -46.35
N MET A 24 -30.73 -38.27 -47.24
CA MET A 24 -31.85 -39.16 -46.92
C MET A 24 -31.40 -40.50 -46.30
N LEU A 25 -30.12 -40.88 -46.45
CA LEU A 25 -29.59 -42.17 -45.96
C LEU A 25 -29.01 -42.11 -44.55
N ILE A 26 -28.62 -40.92 -44.07
CA ILE A 26 -28.07 -40.72 -42.73
C ILE A 26 -29.01 -39.81 -41.94
N PRO A 27 -29.88 -40.37 -41.06
CA PRO A 27 -30.73 -39.56 -40.21
C PRO A 27 -29.88 -38.69 -39.27
N THR A 28 -30.16 -37.39 -39.23
CA THR A 28 -29.50 -36.44 -38.30
C THR A 28 -29.58 -36.91 -36.85
N SER A 29 -30.68 -37.57 -36.48
CA SER A 29 -30.89 -38.15 -35.15
C SER A 29 -29.87 -39.22 -34.77
N THR A 30 -29.31 -39.97 -35.72
CA THR A 30 -28.28 -40.98 -35.43
C THR A 30 -26.94 -40.33 -35.11
N ILE A 31 -26.57 -39.26 -35.82
CA ILE A 31 -25.36 -38.48 -35.54
C ILE A 31 -25.48 -37.81 -34.17
N ILE A 32 -26.64 -37.23 -33.90
CA ILE A 32 -26.93 -36.57 -32.61
C ILE A 32 -26.87 -37.57 -31.46
N ALA A 33 -27.56 -38.72 -31.56
CA ALA A 33 -27.53 -39.73 -30.51
C ALA A 33 -26.11 -40.22 -30.20
N GLN A 34 -25.27 -40.38 -31.23
CA GLN A 34 -23.86 -40.74 -31.05
C GLN A 34 -23.05 -39.62 -30.38
N LEU A 35 -23.32 -38.36 -30.71
CA LEU A 35 -22.70 -37.20 -30.09
C LEU A 35 -23.08 -37.11 -28.60
N GLU A 36 -24.37 -37.22 -28.27
CA GLU A 36 -24.88 -37.21 -26.90
C GLU A 36 -24.24 -38.34 -26.07
N GLN A 37 -24.20 -39.56 -26.62
CA GLN A 37 -23.59 -40.72 -25.96
C GLN A 37 -22.09 -40.51 -25.74
N GLN A 38 -21.37 -39.94 -26.71
CA GLN A 38 -19.93 -39.69 -26.58
C GLN A 38 -19.66 -38.58 -25.57
N VAL A 39 -20.49 -37.53 -25.53
CA VAL A 39 -20.38 -36.47 -24.52
C VAL A 39 -20.64 -37.05 -23.13
N GLU A 40 -21.68 -37.86 -22.98
CA GLU A 40 -22.00 -38.52 -21.71
C GLU A 40 -20.89 -39.49 -21.25
N ALA A 41 -20.36 -40.31 -22.16
CA ALA A 41 -19.28 -41.23 -21.84
C ALA A 41 -18.00 -40.53 -21.37
N ASN A 42 -17.70 -39.35 -21.92
CA ASN A 42 -16.48 -38.61 -21.59
C ASN A 42 -16.64 -37.62 -20.43
N THR A 43 -17.84 -37.07 -20.22
CA THR A 43 -18.09 -36.05 -19.20
C THR A 43 -18.84 -36.58 -17.98
N GLY A 44 -19.52 -37.72 -18.13
CA GLY A 44 -20.45 -38.29 -17.15
C GLY A 44 -21.78 -37.53 -17.08
N ARG A 45 -22.13 -36.73 -18.09
CA ARG A 45 -23.33 -35.87 -18.09
C ARG A 45 -24.04 -35.90 -19.43
N LYS A 46 -25.36 -35.88 -19.40
CA LYS A 46 -26.15 -35.90 -20.61
C LYS A 46 -26.12 -34.54 -21.32
N LEU A 47 -25.94 -34.59 -22.63
CA LEU A 47 -26.27 -33.51 -23.55
C LEU A 47 -27.64 -33.82 -24.15
N ASP A 48 -28.55 -32.87 -24.14
CA ASP A 48 -29.92 -32.99 -24.65
C ASP A 48 -30.18 -31.86 -25.65
N ILE A 49 -30.66 -32.20 -26.84
CA ILE A 49 -31.02 -31.22 -27.87
C ILE A 49 -32.55 -31.19 -27.97
N ALA A 50 -33.16 -30.22 -27.29
CA ALA A 50 -34.61 -30.13 -27.15
C ALA A 50 -35.30 -29.49 -28.36
N GLY A 51 -34.55 -28.74 -29.18
CA GLY A 51 -35.03 -28.08 -30.38
C GLY A 51 -34.87 -28.92 -31.65
N ASP A 52 -35.19 -28.30 -32.78
CA ASP A 52 -34.92 -28.88 -34.10
C ASP A 52 -33.42 -28.90 -34.41
N SER A 53 -33.03 -29.82 -35.29
CA SER A 53 -31.66 -29.98 -35.72
C SER A 53 -31.60 -30.08 -37.23
N GLU A 54 -30.76 -29.25 -37.84
CA GLU A 54 -30.58 -29.18 -39.28
C GLU A 54 -29.22 -29.74 -39.68
N LEU A 55 -29.23 -30.62 -40.68
CA LEU A 55 -28.02 -31.12 -41.34
C LEU A 55 -28.09 -30.75 -42.81
N SER A 56 -27.20 -29.87 -43.24
CA SER A 56 -27.01 -29.54 -44.66
C SER A 56 -25.68 -30.10 -45.15
N ILE A 57 -25.71 -30.77 -46.29
CA ILE A 57 -24.54 -31.49 -46.85
C ILE A 57 -23.96 -30.75 -48.06
N LEU A 58 -24.74 -29.92 -48.77
CA LEU A 58 -24.28 -29.16 -49.93
C LEU A 58 -24.50 -27.65 -49.76
N PRO A 59 -23.56 -26.80 -50.22
CA PRO A 59 -22.24 -27.15 -50.79
C PRO A 59 -21.20 -27.62 -49.75
N ARG A 60 -21.50 -27.56 -48.44
CA ARG A 60 -20.62 -27.91 -47.31
C ARG A 60 -21.40 -28.58 -46.19
N LEU A 61 -20.69 -29.27 -45.27
CA LEU A 61 -21.29 -29.90 -44.10
C LEU A 61 -21.59 -28.83 -43.03
N ASN A 62 -22.87 -28.62 -42.75
CA ASN A 62 -23.37 -27.70 -41.73
C ASN A 62 -24.28 -28.47 -40.77
N ILE A 63 -24.00 -28.35 -39.47
CA ILE A 63 -24.80 -28.91 -38.38
C ILE A 63 -25.29 -27.74 -37.53
N VAL A 64 -26.60 -27.57 -37.42
CA VAL A 64 -27.24 -26.58 -36.53
C VAL A 64 -28.10 -27.32 -35.52
N LEU A 65 -27.83 -27.10 -34.23
CA LEU A 65 -28.58 -27.67 -33.12
C LEU A 65 -29.23 -26.51 -32.34
N ASN A 66 -30.56 -26.51 -32.23
CA ASN A 66 -31.29 -25.49 -31.48
C ASN A 66 -31.71 -26.00 -30.09
N ASP A 67 -31.79 -25.11 -29.10
CA ASP A 67 -32.13 -25.41 -27.70
C ASP A 67 -31.30 -26.57 -27.11
N VAL A 68 -29.99 -26.35 -27.08
CA VAL A 68 -29.03 -27.34 -26.57
C VAL A 68 -28.87 -27.17 -25.07
N ARG A 69 -28.98 -28.26 -24.32
CA ARG A 69 -28.95 -28.28 -22.86
C ARG A 69 -27.97 -29.34 -22.37
N PHE A 70 -27.04 -28.94 -21.51
CA PHE A 70 -26.06 -29.82 -20.90
C PHE A 70 -26.33 -29.92 -19.40
N GLU A 71 -26.50 -31.15 -18.92
CA GLU A 71 -26.88 -31.41 -17.55
C GLU A 71 -25.86 -30.89 -16.53
N ASN A 72 -26.37 -30.52 -15.38
CA ASN A 72 -25.56 -30.12 -14.25
C ASN A 72 -25.02 -31.34 -13.48
N MET A 73 -24.17 -31.11 -12.49
CA MET A 73 -23.77 -32.15 -11.56
C MET A 73 -24.97 -32.64 -10.74
N PRO A 74 -24.98 -33.90 -10.28
CA PRO A 74 -25.98 -34.36 -9.33
C PRO A 74 -26.02 -33.47 -8.08
N GLY A 75 -27.20 -32.98 -7.72
CA GLY A 75 -27.38 -32.05 -6.60
C GLY A 75 -26.95 -30.60 -6.89
N GLY A 76 -26.75 -30.23 -8.15
CA GLY A 76 -26.63 -28.83 -8.58
C GLY A 76 -27.91 -28.02 -8.31
N SER A 77 -27.79 -26.70 -8.23
CA SER A 77 -28.93 -25.81 -7.93
C SER A 77 -29.93 -25.70 -9.08
N GLN A 78 -29.50 -26.03 -10.30
CA GLN A 78 -30.32 -26.03 -11.52
C GLN A 78 -30.09 -27.33 -12.29
N PRO A 79 -31.08 -27.81 -13.09
CA PRO A 79 -30.96 -29.05 -13.84
C PRO A 79 -29.86 -29.03 -14.93
N HIS A 80 -29.55 -27.84 -15.47
CA HIS A 80 -28.59 -27.68 -16.56
C HIS A 80 -27.48 -26.72 -16.13
N MET A 81 -26.22 -27.08 -16.39
CA MET A 81 -25.08 -26.17 -16.18
C MET A 81 -24.84 -25.26 -17.39
N LEU A 82 -25.30 -25.67 -18.57
CA LEU A 82 -25.15 -24.92 -19.80
C LEU A 82 -26.41 -25.11 -20.63
N THR A 83 -27.01 -24.01 -21.05
CA THR A 83 -28.05 -24.00 -22.08
C THR A 83 -27.65 -22.99 -23.14
N MET A 84 -28.06 -23.18 -24.39
CA MET A 84 -27.80 -22.24 -25.47
C MET A 84 -28.91 -22.30 -26.51
N ASP A 85 -29.24 -21.16 -27.11
CA ASP A 85 -30.30 -21.08 -28.11
C ASP A 85 -29.92 -21.86 -29.38
N GLN A 86 -28.64 -21.80 -29.76
CA GLN A 86 -28.14 -22.44 -30.97
C GLN A 86 -26.65 -22.76 -30.86
N LEU A 87 -26.28 -23.93 -31.38
CA LEU A 87 -24.92 -24.34 -31.72
C LEU A 87 -24.84 -24.62 -33.22
N ALA A 88 -23.98 -23.91 -33.94
CA ALA A 88 -23.76 -24.11 -35.36
C ALA A 88 -22.31 -24.49 -35.65
N VAL A 89 -22.10 -25.53 -36.45
CA VAL A 89 -20.77 -26.06 -36.81
C VAL A 89 -20.68 -26.21 -38.32
N HIS A 90 -19.70 -25.55 -38.94
CA HIS A 90 -19.40 -25.65 -40.36
C HIS A 90 -18.07 -26.36 -40.59
N ILE A 91 -18.11 -27.48 -41.32
CA ILE A 91 -16.96 -28.30 -41.66
C ILE A 91 -16.84 -28.39 -43.20
N PRO A 92 -15.72 -27.98 -43.80
CA PRO A 92 -15.54 -28.10 -45.24
C PRO A 92 -15.26 -29.56 -45.63
N TRP A 93 -15.83 -30.00 -46.76
CA TRP A 93 -15.68 -31.40 -47.23
C TRP A 93 -14.22 -31.82 -47.41
N VAL A 94 -13.36 -30.88 -47.84
CA VAL A 94 -11.94 -31.15 -48.03
C VAL A 94 -11.26 -31.70 -46.78
N SER A 95 -11.67 -31.27 -45.57
CA SER A 95 -11.12 -31.75 -44.30
C SER A 95 -11.47 -33.20 -43.98
N LEU A 96 -12.59 -33.71 -44.50
CA LEU A 96 -12.97 -35.11 -44.31
C LEU A 96 -12.17 -36.06 -45.21
N PHE A 97 -11.56 -35.55 -46.29
CA PHE A 97 -10.79 -36.35 -47.25
C PHE A 97 -9.27 -36.11 -47.21
N SER A 98 -8.80 -34.95 -46.70
CA SER A 98 -7.37 -34.58 -46.68
C SER A 98 -6.60 -35.12 -45.47
N GLY A 99 -7.28 -35.49 -44.38
CA GLY A 99 -6.64 -35.82 -43.10
C GLY A 99 -6.19 -34.59 -42.29
N GLU A 100 -6.35 -33.39 -42.83
CA GLU A 100 -6.13 -32.12 -42.12
C GLU A 100 -7.46 -31.62 -41.56
N PHE A 101 -7.55 -31.51 -40.23
CA PHE A 101 -8.74 -31.00 -39.57
C PHE A 101 -8.84 -29.48 -39.76
N GLN A 102 -9.85 -29.03 -40.52
CA GLN A 102 -10.19 -27.61 -40.64
C GLN A 102 -11.62 -27.42 -40.18
N LEU A 103 -11.84 -26.43 -39.31
CA LEU A 103 -13.14 -26.02 -38.83
C LEU A 103 -13.41 -24.64 -39.43
N GLU A 104 -14.44 -24.48 -40.26
CA GLU A 104 -14.70 -23.17 -40.90
C GLU A 104 -15.40 -22.23 -39.91
N GLN A 105 -16.36 -22.75 -39.14
CA GLN A 105 -17.11 -21.96 -38.17
C GLN A 105 -17.64 -22.84 -37.03
N PHE A 106 -17.58 -22.32 -35.81
CA PHE A 106 -18.19 -22.88 -34.60
C PHE A 106 -18.82 -21.75 -33.80
N VAL A 107 -20.14 -21.66 -33.82
CA VAL A 107 -20.88 -20.53 -33.25
C VAL A 107 -21.84 -21.01 -32.17
N ILE A 108 -21.74 -20.38 -31.01
CA ILE A 108 -22.69 -20.53 -29.90
C ILE A 108 -23.49 -19.22 -29.79
N ARG A 109 -24.82 -19.30 -29.76
CA ARG A 109 -25.69 -18.14 -29.56
C ARG A 109 -26.37 -18.18 -28.19
N ASN A 110 -26.30 -17.05 -27.48
CA ASN A 110 -26.92 -16.82 -26.18
C ASN A 110 -26.73 -17.98 -25.16
N PRO A 111 -25.50 -18.50 -24.94
CA PRO A 111 -25.28 -19.47 -23.89
C PRO A 111 -25.60 -18.87 -22.52
N LYS A 112 -26.26 -19.66 -21.67
CA LYS A 112 -26.40 -19.42 -20.23
C LYS A 112 -25.59 -20.48 -19.51
N ILE A 113 -24.46 -20.06 -18.95
CA ILE A 113 -23.48 -20.90 -18.29
C ILE A 113 -23.61 -20.71 -16.79
N LEU A 114 -23.90 -21.78 -16.05
CA LEU A 114 -23.89 -21.81 -14.60
C LEU A 114 -22.66 -22.59 -14.14
N LEU A 115 -21.70 -21.88 -13.56
CA LEU A 115 -20.57 -22.45 -12.84
C LEU A 115 -20.88 -22.39 -11.35
N GLU A 116 -21.02 -23.54 -10.69
CA GLU A 116 -21.36 -23.56 -9.27
C GLU A 116 -20.56 -24.54 -8.43
N LYS A 117 -20.34 -24.16 -7.16
CA LYS A 117 -19.91 -25.06 -6.08
C LYS A 117 -21.07 -25.31 -5.13
N ASN A 118 -21.39 -26.58 -4.88
CA ASN A 118 -22.42 -26.93 -3.91
C ASN A 118 -21.93 -26.74 -2.46
N ALA A 119 -22.81 -26.97 -1.48
CA ALA A 119 -22.50 -26.85 -0.06
C ALA A 119 -21.39 -27.81 0.42
N ALA A 120 -21.12 -28.89 -0.33
CA ALA A 120 -20.01 -29.82 -0.07
C ALA A 120 -18.68 -29.35 -0.72
N GLY A 121 -18.66 -28.18 -1.36
CA GLY A 121 -17.50 -27.63 -2.06
C GLY A 121 -17.21 -28.28 -3.42
N GLN A 122 -18.08 -29.17 -3.91
CA GLN A 122 -17.92 -29.81 -5.21
C GLN A 122 -18.34 -28.85 -6.32
N ALA A 123 -17.45 -28.68 -7.29
CA ALA A 123 -17.66 -27.77 -8.43
C ALA A 123 -18.24 -28.50 -9.63
N ASN A 124 -19.26 -27.92 -10.27
CA ASN A 124 -19.91 -28.53 -11.43
C ASN A 124 -19.06 -28.47 -12.71
N TRP A 125 -17.97 -27.72 -12.78
CA TRP A 125 -17.02 -27.76 -13.90
C TRP A 125 -15.96 -28.85 -13.76
N VAL A 126 -15.92 -29.55 -12.61
CA VAL A 126 -15.08 -30.74 -12.44
C VAL A 126 -15.83 -31.93 -13.03
N MET A 127 -15.32 -32.44 -14.15
CA MET A 127 -15.89 -33.57 -14.89
C MET A 127 -14.99 -34.79 -14.76
N ALA A 128 -15.58 -35.99 -14.77
CA ALA A 128 -14.83 -37.24 -14.77
C ALA A 128 -14.33 -37.55 -16.19
N LEU A 129 -13.38 -36.75 -16.67
CA LEU A 129 -12.73 -36.95 -17.97
C LEU A 129 -12.01 -38.30 -17.97
N GLY A 130 -12.54 -39.29 -18.70
CA GLY A 130 -11.84 -40.54 -18.99
C GLY A 130 -12.02 -41.68 -17.99
N LYS A 131 -13.25 -42.02 -17.59
CA LYS A 131 -13.57 -43.41 -17.20
C LYS A 131 -13.97 -44.24 -18.42
N GLY A 132 -13.11 -44.27 -19.44
CA GLY A 132 -13.08 -45.41 -20.35
C GLY A 132 -12.71 -46.64 -19.53
N THR A 133 -13.37 -47.77 -19.78
CA THR A 133 -13.17 -49.05 -19.10
C THR A 133 -11.71 -49.51 -19.13
N ALA A 134 -10.89 -49.06 -18.19
CA ALA A 134 -9.72 -49.78 -17.73
C ALA A 134 -10.22 -50.83 -16.73
N SER A 135 -10.64 -51.96 -17.27
CA SER A 135 -10.72 -53.20 -16.49
C SER A 135 -9.33 -53.50 -15.94
N ASP A 136 -9.27 -53.94 -14.68
CA ASP A 136 -8.09 -54.40 -13.95
C ASP A 136 -7.02 -55.03 -14.85
N ALA A 137 -5.97 -54.26 -15.14
CA ALA A 137 -4.66 -54.75 -15.52
C ALA A 137 -3.63 -54.04 -14.61
N PRO A 138 -2.60 -54.73 -14.11
CA PRO A 138 -1.61 -54.12 -13.23
C PRO A 138 -1.00 -52.90 -13.91
N ALA A 139 -0.93 -51.79 -13.18
CA ALA A 139 -0.29 -50.56 -13.59
C ALA A 139 1.22 -50.81 -13.81
N GLU A 140 1.57 -51.28 -15.00
CA GLU A 140 2.92 -51.15 -15.52
C GLU A 140 3.12 -49.66 -15.84
N GLN A 141 4.10 -49.06 -15.18
CA GLN A 141 4.44 -47.66 -15.24
C GLN A 141 4.58 -47.21 -16.70
N ALA A 142 3.56 -46.56 -17.24
CA ALA A 142 3.73 -45.69 -18.40
C ALA A 142 4.71 -44.59 -17.97
N PRO A 143 5.84 -44.41 -18.66
CA PRO A 143 6.77 -43.35 -18.32
C PRO A 143 6.03 -42.02 -18.40
N SER A 144 6.09 -41.24 -17.32
CA SER A 144 5.69 -39.84 -17.34
C SER A 144 6.39 -39.18 -18.52
N ALA A 145 5.65 -38.89 -19.58
CA ALA A 145 6.17 -38.22 -20.77
C ALA A 145 6.39 -36.74 -20.42
N SER A 146 7.43 -36.46 -19.64
CA SER A 146 7.99 -35.14 -19.39
C SER A 146 9.07 -34.81 -20.45
N GLY A 147 8.82 -35.19 -21.70
CA GLY A 147 9.59 -34.75 -22.87
C GLY A 147 8.92 -33.52 -23.52
N PRO A 148 9.67 -32.68 -24.24
CA PRO A 148 9.09 -31.56 -24.99
C PRO A 148 8.04 -32.10 -25.99
N VAL A 149 6.84 -31.51 -25.97
CA VAL A 149 5.81 -31.80 -26.96
C VAL A 149 6.31 -31.30 -28.31
N VAL A 150 6.43 -32.19 -29.28
CA VAL A 150 6.81 -31.85 -30.66
C VAL A 150 5.63 -32.16 -31.56
N LEU A 151 5.17 -31.16 -32.32
CA LEU A 151 4.09 -31.38 -33.27
C LEU A 151 4.59 -32.25 -34.44
N PRO A 152 3.77 -33.19 -34.94
CA PRO A 152 4.15 -33.96 -36.12
C PRO A 152 4.48 -33.03 -37.30
N THR A 153 5.47 -33.40 -38.11
CA THR A 153 5.84 -32.62 -39.29
C THR A 153 4.66 -32.47 -40.25
N GLY A 154 4.27 -31.24 -40.58
CA GLY A 154 3.12 -30.95 -41.44
C GLY A 154 1.76 -30.94 -40.73
N PHE A 155 1.74 -31.12 -39.41
CA PHE A 155 0.53 -30.94 -38.62
C PHE A 155 0.20 -29.45 -38.51
N ASP A 156 -0.95 -29.06 -39.03
CA ASP A 156 -1.51 -27.72 -38.85
C ASP A 156 -2.98 -27.84 -38.47
N ILE A 157 -3.45 -26.90 -37.66
CA ILE A 157 -4.87 -26.74 -37.33
C ILE A 157 -5.28 -25.36 -37.77
N ALA A 158 -6.32 -25.31 -38.61
CA ALA A 158 -7.00 -24.08 -38.97
C ALA A 158 -8.41 -24.11 -38.35
N LEU A 159 -8.68 -23.14 -37.46
CA LEU A 159 -10.02 -22.83 -37.00
C LEU A 159 -10.38 -21.47 -37.58
N GLY A 160 -11.41 -21.41 -38.42
CA GLY A 160 -11.94 -20.17 -38.97
C GLY A 160 -12.54 -19.31 -37.86
N GLU A 161 -13.86 -19.21 -37.80
CA GLU A 161 -14.54 -18.40 -36.79
C GLU A 161 -15.05 -19.28 -35.64
N VAL A 162 -14.43 -19.20 -34.47
CA VAL A 162 -15.01 -19.78 -33.23
C VAL A 162 -15.60 -18.63 -32.43
N ALA A 163 -16.92 -18.52 -32.35
CA ALA A 163 -17.58 -17.37 -31.75
C ALA A 163 -18.69 -17.71 -30.75
N ILE A 164 -18.84 -16.85 -29.76
CA ILE A 164 -19.97 -16.76 -28.84
C ILE A 164 -20.63 -15.41 -29.10
N TYR A 165 -21.93 -15.43 -29.41
CA TYR A 165 -22.73 -14.22 -29.62
C TYR A 165 -23.77 -14.06 -28.52
N GLY A 166 -23.53 -13.11 -27.62
CA GLY A 166 -24.38 -12.85 -26.46
C GLY A 166 -24.28 -13.96 -25.42
N GLY A 167 -25.04 -13.83 -24.33
CA GLY A 167 -25.11 -14.85 -23.29
C GLY A 167 -24.76 -14.34 -21.90
N GLU A 168 -24.86 -15.26 -20.93
CA GLU A 168 -24.67 -15.00 -19.51
C GLU A 168 -23.79 -16.11 -18.90
N LEU A 169 -22.87 -15.72 -18.03
CA LEU A 169 -22.13 -16.63 -17.16
C LEU A 169 -22.43 -16.26 -15.70
N ILE A 170 -22.93 -17.23 -14.95
CA ILE A 170 -23.21 -17.12 -13.53
C ILE A 170 -22.20 -17.98 -12.79
N TYR A 171 -21.42 -17.36 -11.91
CA TYR A 171 -20.61 -18.05 -10.92
C TYR A 171 -21.34 -18.03 -9.57
N ALA A 172 -21.54 -19.20 -8.96
CA ALA A 172 -22.20 -19.34 -7.66
C ALA A 172 -21.40 -20.26 -6.72
N ASP A 173 -20.98 -19.76 -5.56
CA ASP A 173 -20.27 -20.56 -4.57
C ASP A 173 -21.11 -20.65 -3.30
N ALA A 174 -21.71 -21.81 -3.04
CA ALA A 174 -22.53 -22.03 -1.85
C ALA A 174 -21.71 -22.10 -0.55
N THR A 175 -20.39 -22.25 -0.61
CA THR A 175 -19.52 -22.28 0.58
C THR A 175 -19.21 -20.88 1.11
N SER A 176 -19.00 -19.92 0.21
CA SER A 176 -18.76 -18.51 0.55
C SER A 176 -20.02 -17.63 0.45
N GLY A 177 -21.08 -18.13 -0.18
CA GLY A 177 -22.27 -17.35 -0.53
C GLY A 177 -22.08 -16.41 -1.72
N ALA A 178 -20.92 -16.45 -2.40
CA ALA A 178 -20.62 -15.57 -3.51
C ALA A 178 -21.49 -15.90 -4.74
N ARG A 179 -22.05 -14.88 -5.38
CA ARG A 179 -22.76 -15.01 -6.65
C ARG A 179 -22.41 -13.84 -7.57
N HIS A 180 -21.86 -14.15 -8.74
CA HIS A 180 -21.43 -13.18 -9.73
C HIS A 180 -22.07 -13.51 -11.07
N ALA A 181 -22.56 -12.50 -11.77
CA ALA A 181 -23.10 -12.65 -13.12
C ALA A 181 -22.30 -11.78 -14.08
N ILE A 182 -21.93 -12.39 -15.20
CA ILE A 182 -21.35 -11.75 -16.37
C ILE A 182 -22.39 -11.86 -17.47
N SER A 183 -22.72 -10.73 -18.09
CA SER A 183 -23.71 -10.62 -19.16
C SER A 183 -23.04 -10.13 -20.44
N ASP A 184 -23.80 -10.08 -21.54
CA ASP A 184 -23.31 -9.64 -22.86
C ASP A 184 -22.02 -10.35 -23.28
N LEU A 185 -21.90 -11.65 -22.95
CA LEU A 185 -20.74 -12.45 -23.29
C LEU A 185 -20.61 -12.55 -24.81
N ALA A 186 -19.60 -11.92 -25.39
CA ALA A 186 -19.23 -12.10 -26.77
C ALA A 186 -17.76 -12.50 -26.84
N LEU A 187 -17.45 -13.48 -27.66
CA LEU A 187 -16.09 -13.96 -27.86
C LEU A 187 -15.94 -14.34 -29.33
N THR A 188 -14.82 -14.02 -29.93
CA THR A 188 -14.46 -14.45 -31.28
C THR A 188 -13.00 -14.82 -31.27
N ILE A 189 -12.71 -16.06 -31.63
CA ILE A 189 -11.36 -16.60 -31.78
C ILE A 189 -11.17 -16.93 -33.26
N THR A 190 -10.05 -16.46 -33.82
CA THR A 190 -9.66 -16.71 -35.20
C THR A 190 -8.27 -17.31 -35.24
N LEU A 191 -8.15 -18.53 -35.78
CA LEU A 191 -6.90 -19.30 -35.88
C LEU A 191 -6.69 -19.78 -37.32
N PRO A 192 -6.16 -18.93 -38.22
CA PRO A 192 -5.99 -19.32 -39.62
C PRO A 192 -4.98 -20.47 -39.82
N SER A 193 -4.06 -20.65 -38.88
CA SER A 193 -3.04 -21.72 -38.82
C SER A 193 -2.33 -21.67 -37.46
N LEU A 194 -1.82 -22.79 -36.95
CA LEU A 194 -0.95 -22.82 -35.76
C LEU A 194 0.36 -22.04 -35.97
N TYR A 195 0.73 -21.77 -37.22
CA TYR A 195 1.94 -21.04 -37.61
C TYR A 195 1.68 -19.57 -37.97
N LYS A 196 0.45 -19.08 -37.77
CA LYS A 196 0.06 -17.68 -37.96
C LYS A 196 -0.51 -17.10 -36.66
N ALA A 197 -0.70 -15.79 -36.63
CA ALA A 197 -1.25 -15.13 -35.46
C ALA A 197 -2.66 -15.66 -35.12
N LEU A 198 -2.87 -16.01 -33.86
CA LEU A 198 -4.20 -16.25 -33.28
C LEU A 198 -4.73 -14.92 -32.76
N GLU A 199 -5.96 -14.60 -33.10
CA GLU A 199 -6.66 -13.41 -32.60
C GLU A 199 -7.84 -13.83 -31.72
N LEU A 200 -7.97 -13.15 -30.59
CA LEU A 200 -9.08 -13.30 -29.66
C LEU A 200 -9.66 -11.92 -29.39
N ASN A 201 -10.94 -11.76 -29.67
CA ASN A 201 -11.70 -10.54 -29.36
C ASN A 201 -12.85 -10.94 -28.43
N GLY A 202 -12.95 -10.30 -27.28
CA GLY A 202 -13.93 -10.59 -26.25
C GLY A 202 -14.62 -9.31 -25.79
N LYS A 203 -15.89 -9.42 -25.42
CA LYS A 203 -16.65 -8.36 -24.76
C LYS A 203 -17.51 -8.97 -23.68
N VAL A 204 -17.52 -8.35 -22.51
CA VAL A 204 -18.36 -8.78 -21.38
C VAL A 204 -18.88 -7.56 -20.63
N ALA A 205 -20.07 -7.68 -20.04
CA ALA A 205 -20.61 -6.74 -19.08
C ALA A 205 -20.58 -7.35 -17.68
N PHE A 206 -19.88 -6.71 -16.75
CA PHE A 206 -19.74 -7.16 -15.36
C PHE A 206 -20.03 -6.01 -14.40
N GLN A 207 -21.03 -6.20 -13.53
CA GLN A 207 -21.51 -5.19 -12.57
C GLN A 207 -21.85 -3.83 -13.21
N GLY A 208 -22.44 -3.84 -14.41
CA GLY A 208 -22.83 -2.63 -15.13
C GLY A 208 -21.71 -1.97 -15.96
N GLU A 209 -20.48 -2.48 -15.88
CA GLU A 209 -19.35 -2.00 -16.67
C GLU A 209 -19.03 -2.95 -17.82
N THR A 210 -18.74 -2.39 -18.99
CA THR A 210 -18.37 -3.16 -20.18
C THR A 210 -16.87 -3.21 -20.32
N PHE A 211 -16.34 -4.42 -20.52
CA PHE A 211 -14.93 -4.69 -20.77
C PHE A 211 -14.79 -5.30 -22.16
N ALA A 212 -13.89 -4.75 -22.98
CA ALA A 212 -13.50 -5.30 -24.27
C ALA A 212 -12.05 -5.79 -24.17
N LEU A 213 -11.81 -7.04 -24.55
CA LEU A 213 -10.51 -7.69 -24.52
C LEU A 213 -10.09 -8.04 -25.95
N ASN A 214 -8.95 -7.52 -26.39
CA ASN A 214 -8.30 -7.96 -27.61
C ASN A 214 -6.98 -8.65 -27.22
N MET A 215 -6.69 -9.81 -27.82
CA MET A 215 -5.45 -10.54 -27.60
C MET A 215 -4.96 -11.12 -28.91
N THR A 216 -3.65 -11.05 -29.13
CA THR A 216 -2.99 -11.68 -30.27
C THR A 216 -1.85 -12.55 -29.77
N VAL A 217 -1.73 -13.77 -30.29
CA VAL A 217 -0.58 -14.65 -30.06
C VAL A 217 0.13 -14.87 -31.39
N ASP A 218 1.43 -14.57 -31.47
CA ASP A 218 2.18 -14.53 -32.74
C ASP A 218 2.19 -15.89 -33.46
N THR A 219 2.44 -16.97 -32.73
CA THR A 219 2.59 -18.32 -33.30
C THR A 219 2.17 -19.38 -32.27
N PRO A 220 0.90 -19.80 -32.24
CA PRO A 220 0.38 -20.79 -31.29
C PRO A 220 1.17 -22.11 -31.24
N ALA A 221 1.72 -22.57 -32.36
CA ALA A 221 2.59 -23.76 -32.40
C ALA A 221 3.78 -23.64 -31.44
N LYS A 222 4.39 -22.44 -31.33
CA LYS A 222 5.51 -22.22 -30.41
C LYS A 222 5.07 -22.37 -28.96
N ALA A 223 3.88 -21.89 -28.60
CA ALA A 223 3.34 -22.06 -27.26
C ALA A 223 3.11 -23.56 -26.92
N ILE A 224 2.55 -24.33 -27.85
CA ILE A 224 2.34 -25.78 -27.69
C ILE A 224 3.67 -26.52 -27.53
N GLU A 225 4.68 -26.15 -28.32
CA GLU A 225 6.01 -26.75 -28.30
C GLU A 225 6.94 -26.19 -27.20
N SER A 226 6.42 -25.32 -26.32
CA SER A 226 7.20 -24.63 -25.28
C SER A 226 8.43 -23.88 -25.83
N LYS A 227 8.30 -23.29 -27.02
CA LYS A 227 9.29 -22.38 -27.64
C LYS A 227 8.94 -20.93 -27.33
N ASP A 228 9.88 -20.02 -27.59
CA ASP A 228 9.70 -18.60 -27.35
C ASP A 228 8.61 -18.01 -28.26
N PHE A 229 7.62 -17.35 -27.68
CA PHE A 229 6.51 -16.74 -28.42
C PHE A 229 6.13 -15.39 -27.82
N SER A 230 5.49 -14.55 -28.62
CA SER A 230 5.07 -13.21 -28.24
C SER A 230 3.55 -13.09 -28.30
N PHE A 231 3.00 -12.25 -27.44
CA PHE A 231 1.58 -11.98 -27.43
C PHE A 231 1.32 -10.53 -27.04
N SER A 232 0.23 -9.96 -27.51
CA SER A 232 -0.26 -8.66 -27.07
C SER A 232 -1.64 -8.81 -26.47
N GLN A 233 -1.96 -7.95 -25.52
CA GLN A 233 -3.26 -7.87 -24.86
C GLN A 233 -3.65 -6.41 -24.72
N ALA A 234 -4.90 -6.08 -25.06
CA ALA A 234 -5.52 -4.81 -24.76
C ALA A 234 -6.86 -5.07 -24.05
N LEU A 235 -7.07 -4.45 -22.90
CA LEU A 235 -8.33 -4.47 -22.17
C LEU A 235 -8.83 -3.04 -22.03
N GLU A 236 -9.98 -2.75 -22.62
CA GLU A 236 -10.59 -1.43 -22.63
C GLU A 236 -11.90 -1.42 -21.86
N SER A 237 -12.12 -0.37 -21.08
CA SER A 237 -13.37 -0.10 -20.39
C SER A 237 -13.46 1.38 -20.03
N ARG A 238 -14.62 1.81 -19.52
CA ARG A 238 -14.78 3.15 -18.95
C ARG A 238 -13.89 3.39 -17.73
N LEU A 239 -13.61 2.34 -16.95
CA LEU A 239 -12.87 2.42 -15.70
C LEU A 239 -11.35 2.36 -15.89
N VAL A 240 -10.91 1.54 -16.83
CA VAL A 240 -9.51 1.16 -17.00
C VAL A 240 -9.21 0.78 -18.44
N ASN A 241 -8.06 1.23 -18.92
CA ASN A 241 -7.43 0.80 -20.14
C ASN A 241 -6.09 0.15 -19.79
N LEU A 242 -5.85 -1.06 -20.29
CA LEU A 242 -4.63 -1.81 -20.09
C LEU A 242 -4.11 -2.27 -21.44
N THR A 243 -2.81 -2.09 -21.69
CA THR A 243 -2.11 -2.79 -22.76
C THR A 243 -0.94 -3.56 -22.19
N PHE A 244 -0.69 -4.74 -22.73
CA PHE A 244 0.45 -5.56 -22.37
C PHE A 244 1.05 -6.20 -23.61
N ASP A 245 2.30 -5.86 -23.91
CA ASP A 245 3.07 -6.44 -25.01
C ASP A 245 4.11 -7.39 -24.42
N GLY A 246 3.80 -8.68 -24.49
CA GLY A 246 4.46 -9.74 -23.74
C GLY A 246 5.21 -10.75 -24.60
N GLN A 247 6.13 -11.44 -23.95
CA GLN A 247 6.81 -12.63 -24.45
C GLN A 247 6.93 -13.67 -23.35
N ILE A 248 6.85 -14.93 -23.77
CA ILE A 248 7.13 -16.09 -22.95
C ILE A 248 8.34 -16.78 -23.56
N THR A 249 9.39 -16.96 -22.76
CA THR A 249 10.66 -17.52 -23.20
C THR A 249 11.15 -18.60 -22.25
N GLU A 250 12.24 -19.29 -22.62
CA GLU A 250 12.90 -20.31 -21.79
C GLU A 250 11.93 -21.44 -21.36
N GLN A 251 11.15 -21.97 -22.31
CA GLN A 251 10.20 -23.05 -22.06
C GLN A 251 9.12 -22.69 -21.03
N GLY A 252 8.63 -21.45 -21.05
CA GLY A 252 7.58 -20.99 -20.14
C GLY A 252 8.08 -20.55 -18.76
N LYS A 253 9.38 -20.56 -18.51
CA LYS A 253 9.97 -20.19 -17.21
C LYS A 253 10.14 -18.68 -17.04
N VAL A 254 10.19 -17.97 -18.15
CA VAL A 254 10.38 -16.53 -18.17
C VAL A 254 9.20 -15.91 -18.90
N PHE A 255 8.58 -14.94 -18.24
CA PHE A 255 7.53 -14.11 -18.77
C PHE A 255 7.98 -12.66 -18.66
N GLY A 256 7.82 -11.85 -19.69
CA GLY A 256 8.13 -10.43 -19.57
C GLY A 256 7.50 -9.60 -20.67
N GLY A 257 7.44 -8.29 -20.48
CA GLY A 257 6.77 -7.39 -21.42
C GLY A 257 6.52 -6.00 -20.88
N ALA A 258 6.13 -5.11 -21.77
CA ALA A 258 5.75 -3.75 -21.43
C ALA A 258 4.28 -3.70 -21.00
N LEU A 259 4.02 -3.15 -19.82
CA LEU A 259 2.68 -2.86 -19.32
C LEU A 259 2.40 -1.37 -19.45
N THR A 260 1.23 -1.03 -19.98
CA THR A 260 0.60 0.27 -19.73
C THR A 260 -0.78 0.07 -19.13
N LEU A 261 -1.11 0.89 -18.15
CA LEU A 261 -2.37 0.85 -17.42
C LEU A 261 -2.78 2.28 -17.12
N SER A 262 -4.01 2.65 -17.44
CA SER A 262 -4.51 4.01 -17.21
C SER A 262 -6.01 4.02 -16.93
N GLY A 263 -6.47 5.09 -16.30
CA GLY A 263 -7.89 5.35 -16.10
C GLY A 263 -8.12 6.75 -15.55
N ASP A 264 -9.35 7.24 -15.69
CA ASP A 264 -9.68 8.64 -15.40
C ASP A 264 -10.04 8.88 -13.92
N SER A 265 -10.39 7.83 -13.17
CA SER A 265 -10.86 7.95 -11.80
C SER A 265 -10.63 6.67 -10.99
N VAL A 266 -9.68 6.71 -10.04
CA VAL A 266 -9.53 5.67 -9.01
C VAL A 266 -10.79 5.60 -8.13
N LYS A 267 -11.47 6.72 -7.90
CA LYS A 267 -12.76 6.76 -7.18
C LYS A 267 -13.85 5.94 -7.88
N ASP A 268 -13.92 5.97 -9.22
CA ASP A 268 -14.91 5.20 -9.97
C ASP A 268 -14.66 3.70 -9.83
N ILE A 269 -13.38 3.29 -9.83
CA ILE A 269 -12.98 1.91 -9.56
C ILE A 269 -13.34 1.50 -8.13
N ALA A 270 -13.07 2.35 -7.15
CA ALA A 270 -13.44 2.09 -5.75
C ALA A 270 -14.96 1.96 -5.59
N GLN A 271 -15.74 2.86 -6.19
CA GLN A 271 -17.20 2.82 -6.17
C GLN A 271 -17.74 1.56 -6.86
N TRP A 272 -17.17 1.17 -8.00
CA TRP A 272 -17.50 -0.08 -8.70
C TRP A 272 -17.26 -1.30 -7.82
N GLN A 273 -16.16 -1.30 -7.05
CA GLN A 273 -15.85 -2.33 -6.05
C GLN A 273 -16.59 -2.15 -4.70
N LYS A 274 -17.48 -1.17 -4.60
CA LYS A 274 -18.24 -0.83 -3.37
C LYS A 274 -17.33 -0.49 -2.18
N VAL A 275 -16.14 0.04 -2.45
CA VAL A 275 -15.19 0.56 -1.47
C VAL A 275 -15.48 2.05 -1.25
N ASP A 276 -15.82 2.42 -0.02
CA ASP A 276 -16.03 3.82 0.37
C ASP A 276 -14.67 4.54 0.49
N LEU A 277 -14.28 5.25 -0.56
CA LEU A 277 -13.05 6.05 -0.60
C LEU A 277 -13.37 7.51 -0.28
N LYS A 278 -13.25 7.88 1.00
CA LYS A 278 -13.41 9.26 1.45
C LYS A 278 -12.19 10.09 1.08
N ALA A 279 -12.33 10.94 0.07
CA ALA A 279 -11.25 11.80 -0.40
C ALA A 279 -11.76 13.15 -0.87
N LYS A 280 -10.85 14.13 -0.94
CA LYS A 280 -11.17 15.46 -1.50
C LYS A 280 -11.45 15.34 -3.01
N PRO A 281 -12.19 16.29 -3.61
CA PRO A 281 -12.53 16.24 -5.04
C PRO A 281 -11.33 16.06 -5.97
N GLN A 282 -10.19 16.67 -5.62
CA GLN A 282 -8.95 16.68 -6.40
C GLN A 282 -8.01 15.48 -6.15
N ALA A 283 -8.45 14.47 -5.38
CA ALA A 283 -7.65 13.29 -5.07
C ALA A 283 -8.25 12.01 -5.68
N PHE A 284 -7.38 11.07 -6.02
CA PHE A 284 -7.70 9.75 -6.54
C PHE A 284 -8.52 9.83 -7.85
N ASN A 285 -8.14 10.74 -8.76
CA ASN A 285 -8.74 10.82 -10.09
C ASN A 285 -7.90 10.00 -11.07
N GLN A 286 -7.25 10.68 -12.01
CA GLN A 286 -6.54 10.03 -13.11
C GLN A 286 -5.30 9.30 -12.59
N PHE A 287 -5.09 8.10 -13.12
CA PHE A 287 -3.90 7.33 -12.87
C PHE A 287 -3.31 6.79 -14.18
N GLU A 288 -1.99 6.66 -14.20
CA GLU A 288 -1.22 6.07 -15.28
C GLU A 288 -0.13 5.23 -14.66
N VAL A 289 0.13 4.04 -15.19
CA VAL A 289 1.21 3.16 -14.79
C VAL A 289 1.81 2.57 -16.06
N ALA A 290 3.09 2.82 -16.27
CA ALA A 290 3.88 2.21 -17.33
C ALA A 290 5.12 1.56 -16.73
N GLY A 291 5.49 0.37 -17.22
CA GLY A 291 6.69 -0.30 -16.75
C GLY A 291 6.98 -1.60 -17.50
N GLU A 292 8.21 -2.07 -17.36
CA GLU A 292 8.67 -3.33 -17.94
C GLU A 292 8.55 -4.42 -16.88
N MET A 293 7.71 -5.41 -17.13
CA MET A 293 7.50 -6.54 -16.25
C MET A 293 8.41 -7.70 -16.63
N ARG A 294 8.93 -8.41 -15.64
CA ARG A 294 9.61 -9.68 -15.83
C ARG A 294 9.32 -10.61 -14.66
N PHE A 295 8.79 -11.79 -14.95
CA PHE A 295 8.66 -12.88 -14.02
C PHE A 295 9.62 -14.02 -14.41
N ALA A 296 10.55 -14.37 -13.53
CA ALA A 296 11.50 -15.45 -13.75
C ALA A 296 11.95 -16.02 -12.40
N SER A 297 12.06 -17.35 -12.28
CA SER A 297 12.57 -18.00 -11.06
C SER A 297 11.83 -17.55 -9.78
N ASN A 298 10.51 -17.43 -9.85
CA ASN A 298 9.64 -16.92 -8.78
C ASN A 298 9.88 -15.46 -8.35
N VAL A 299 10.64 -14.69 -9.13
CA VAL A 299 10.87 -13.27 -8.93
C VAL A 299 10.03 -12.49 -9.94
N PHE A 300 9.15 -11.64 -9.43
CA PHE A 300 8.43 -10.63 -10.19
C PHE A 300 9.17 -9.30 -10.11
N ALA A 301 9.72 -8.84 -11.21
CA ALA A 301 10.39 -7.55 -11.33
C ALA A 301 9.53 -6.58 -12.15
N LEU A 302 9.38 -5.36 -11.64
CA LEU A 302 8.87 -4.21 -12.37
C LEU A 302 10.03 -3.23 -12.54
N GLN A 303 10.55 -3.15 -13.75
CA GLN A 303 11.66 -2.30 -14.14
C GLN A 303 11.11 -1.02 -14.78
N SER A 304 11.85 0.09 -14.61
CA SER A 304 11.51 1.37 -15.24
C SER A 304 10.07 1.83 -14.98
N LEU A 305 9.55 1.62 -13.77
CA LEU A 305 8.22 2.07 -13.37
C LEU A 305 8.14 3.58 -13.55
N LYS A 306 7.13 4.03 -14.28
CA LYS A 306 6.65 5.41 -14.36
C LYS A 306 5.17 5.37 -14.07
N ALA A 307 4.76 5.95 -12.96
CA ALA A 307 3.36 6.05 -12.61
C ALA A 307 2.99 7.49 -12.30
N LYS A 308 1.73 7.81 -12.50
CA LYS A 308 1.11 9.08 -12.14
C LYS A 308 -0.16 8.82 -11.36
N LEU A 309 -0.38 9.61 -10.33
CA LEU A 309 -1.66 9.71 -9.65
C LEU A 309 -1.98 11.19 -9.46
N ASP A 310 -3.00 11.68 -10.17
CA ASP A 310 -3.29 13.11 -10.25
C ASP A 310 -2.05 13.92 -10.69
N LYS A 311 -1.42 14.67 -9.77
CA LYS A 311 -0.19 15.45 -10.00
C LYS A 311 1.07 14.78 -9.45
N LEU A 312 0.93 13.63 -8.79
CA LEU A 312 2.04 12.90 -8.20
C LEU A 312 2.73 12.10 -9.30
N ASP A 313 3.98 12.42 -9.58
CA ASP A 313 4.86 11.65 -10.47
C ASP A 313 5.67 10.64 -9.65
N ILE A 314 5.58 9.37 -10.03
CA ILE A 314 6.22 8.25 -9.35
C ILE A 314 7.15 7.57 -10.34
N GLN A 315 8.40 7.38 -9.95
CA GLN A 315 9.37 6.62 -10.75
C GLN A 315 10.03 5.58 -9.86
N GLY A 316 10.41 4.43 -10.43
CA GLY A 316 11.14 3.47 -9.63
C GLY A 316 11.31 2.09 -10.24
N ARG A 317 11.56 1.14 -9.36
CA ARG A 317 11.62 -0.29 -9.65
C ARG A 317 11.25 -1.08 -8.41
N SER A 318 10.75 -2.29 -8.63
CA SER A 318 10.49 -3.23 -7.55
C SER A 318 10.78 -4.66 -7.97
N GLU A 319 11.21 -5.47 -7.02
CA GLU A 319 11.35 -6.91 -7.16
C GLU A 319 10.61 -7.58 -6.00
N ILE A 320 9.76 -8.54 -6.33
CA ILE A 320 8.99 -9.34 -5.39
C ILE A 320 9.41 -10.79 -5.58
N THR A 321 10.08 -11.36 -4.59
CA THR A 321 10.45 -12.77 -4.59
C THR A 321 9.37 -13.57 -3.88
N LEU A 322 8.75 -14.48 -4.62
CA LEU A 322 7.79 -15.45 -4.10
C LEU A 322 8.55 -16.67 -3.58
N GLY A 323 8.24 -17.08 -2.34
CA GLY A 323 8.85 -18.24 -1.68
C GLY A 323 8.09 -18.57 -0.40
N GLU A 324 8.72 -19.30 0.52
CA GLU A 324 8.12 -19.55 1.86
C GLU A 324 7.76 -18.25 2.59
N ARG A 325 8.53 -17.18 2.32
CA ARG A 325 8.30 -15.84 2.82
C ARG A 325 8.41 -14.84 1.68
N LEU A 326 7.42 -13.97 1.57
CA LEU A 326 7.42 -12.89 0.59
C LEU A 326 8.56 -11.91 0.90
N SER A 327 9.38 -11.59 -0.10
CA SER A 327 10.43 -10.59 0.01
C SER A 327 10.22 -9.48 -1.02
N VAL A 328 10.24 -8.22 -0.58
CA VAL A 328 10.00 -7.05 -1.42
C VAL A 328 11.23 -6.14 -1.41
N ASN A 329 11.84 -5.93 -2.57
CA ASN A 329 12.86 -4.90 -2.76
C ASN A 329 12.26 -3.79 -3.61
N ALA A 330 12.33 -2.54 -3.17
CA ALA A 330 11.81 -1.42 -3.95
C ALA A 330 12.67 -0.18 -3.83
N ASP A 331 12.75 0.55 -4.93
CA ASP A 331 13.44 1.82 -5.04
C ASP A 331 12.50 2.79 -5.75
N VAL A 332 11.98 3.77 -5.02
CA VAL A 332 10.91 4.65 -5.48
C VAL A 332 11.31 6.12 -5.27
N ASP A 333 11.11 6.93 -6.30
CA ASP A 333 11.14 8.38 -6.27
C ASP A 333 9.72 8.91 -6.47
N LEU A 334 9.24 9.71 -5.52
CA LEU A 334 7.89 10.28 -5.49
C LEU A 334 7.85 11.73 -5.98
N GLY A 335 8.96 12.28 -6.48
CA GLY A 335 8.99 13.66 -6.96
C GLY A 335 8.66 14.64 -5.83
N MET A 336 7.64 15.49 -6.00
CA MET A 336 7.12 16.35 -4.93
C MET A 336 5.87 15.69 -4.32
N LEU A 337 5.99 15.17 -3.10
CA LEU A 337 4.90 14.48 -2.42
C LEU A 337 3.99 15.47 -1.68
N ASP A 338 2.89 15.86 -2.32
CA ASP A 338 1.82 16.62 -1.66
C ASP A 338 0.71 15.68 -1.17
N LEU A 339 0.63 15.47 0.14
CA LEU A 339 -0.38 14.62 0.77
C LEU A 339 -1.70 15.34 1.02
N ASN A 340 -1.77 16.67 0.87
CA ASN A 340 -2.95 17.46 1.22
C ASN A 340 -4.24 17.07 0.46
N PRO A 341 -4.18 16.70 -0.82
CA PRO A 341 -5.34 16.15 -1.52
C PRO A 341 -5.88 14.87 -0.88
N TYR A 342 -4.98 14.01 -0.38
CA TYR A 342 -5.29 12.65 0.07
C TYR A 342 -5.59 12.55 1.58
N LEU A 343 -5.24 13.57 2.36
CA LEU A 343 -5.56 13.63 3.78
C LEU A 343 -7.03 14.01 3.98
N PRO A 344 -7.75 13.34 4.91
CA PRO A 344 -9.08 13.77 5.30
C PRO A 344 -9.01 15.21 5.81
N GLU A 345 -10.12 15.94 5.67
CA GLU A 345 -10.23 17.21 6.39
C GLU A 345 -10.02 16.93 7.87
N PRO A 346 -9.24 17.78 8.58
CA PRO A 346 -9.21 17.72 10.03
C PRO A 346 -10.66 17.71 10.47
N VAL A 347 -11.06 16.66 11.19
CA VAL A 347 -12.36 16.67 11.85
C VAL A 347 -12.29 17.88 12.77
N GLU A 348 -12.95 18.98 12.40
CA GLU A 348 -13.27 20.02 13.36
C GLU A 348 -13.89 19.25 14.52
N ALA A 349 -13.22 19.28 15.67
CA ALA A 349 -13.77 18.67 16.87
C ALA A 349 -15.21 19.15 16.91
N PRO A 350 -16.21 18.23 16.87
CA PRO A 350 -17.61 18.63 16.79
C PRO A 350 -17.78 19.74 17.79
N GLU A 351 -18.33 20.89 17.37
CA GLU A 351 -18.61 22.01 18.27
C GLU A 351 -19.33 21.41 19.47
N GLN A 352 -18.56 21.05 20.49
CA GLN A 352 -19.11 20.62 21.74
C GLN A 352 -19.89 21.86 22.13
N PRO A 353 -21.21 21.75 22.40
CA PRO A 353 -21.93 22.89 22.94
C PRO A 353 -21.04 23.41 24.07
N LYS A 354 -20.67 24.70 24.02
CA LYS A 354 -19.73 25.34 24.95
C LYS A 354 -20.13 25.00 26.39
N SER A 355 -19.75 23.82 26.86
CA SER A 355 -19.57 23.52 28.25
C SER A 355 -18.49 24.51 28.64
N ALA A 356 -18.74 25.25 29.72
CA ALA A 356 -17.77 26.13 30.35
C ALA A 356 -16.38 25.49 30.25
N PRO A 357 -15.32 26.26 29.89
CA PRO A 357 -14.00 25.72 29.56
C PRO A 357 -13.66 24.58 30.53
N GLY A 358 -13.75 23.36 30.02
CA GLY A 358 -13.69 22.17 30.86
C GLY A 358 -12.34 22.15 31.53
N GLU A 359 -12.32 21.89 32.84
CA GLU A 359 -11.07 21.77 33.57
C GLU A 359 -10.09 20.86 32.81
N PRO A 360 -8.81 21.27 32.67
CA PRO A 360 -7.81 20.47 31.99
C PRO A 360 -7.83 19.01 32.49
N GLN A 361 -7.97 18.05 31.58
CA GLN A 361 -8.10 16.64 31.95
C GLN A 361 -6.72 15.93 32.03
N PRO A 362 -6.56 14.91 32.90
CA PRO A 362 -5.35 14.10 32.94
C PRO A 362 -5.11 13.36 31.61
N ILE A 363 -3.87 13.35 31.15
CA ILE A 363 -3.44 12.48 30.06
C ILE A 363 -3.35 11.06 30.61
N VAL A 364 -4.06 10.12 30.00
CA VAL A 364 -4.02 8.69 30.36
C VAL A 364 -3.41 7.93 29.20
N TRP A 365 -2.31 7.21 29.46
CA TRP A 365 -1.68 6.36 28.46
C TRP A 365 -2.51 5.11 28.20
N ASP A 366 -2.78 4.82 26.92
CA ASP A 366 -3.53 3.64 26.52
C ASP A 366 -2.76 2.35 26.89
N ASP A 367 -3.46 1.40 27.49
CA ASP A 367 -2.92 0.09 27.86
C ASP A 367 -3.40 -1.02 26.91
N SER A 368 -4.14 -0.65 25.85
CA SER A 368 -4.53 -1.56 24.78
C SER A 368 -3.31 -2.15 24.08
N GLU A 369 -3.41 -3.42 23.71
CA GLU A 369 -2.32 -4.13 23.06
C GLU A 369 -2.17 -3.64 21.61
N ILE A 370 -0.96 -3.18 21.28
CA ILE A 370 -0.58 -2.80 19.93
C ILE A 370 -0.16 -4.07 19.19
N ASP A 371 -0.88 -4.44 18.13
CA ASP A 371 -0.52 -5.61 17.33
C ASP A 371 0.53 -5.25 16.26
N LEU A 372 1.74 -5.81 16.40
CA LEU A 372 2.82 -5.71 15.42
C LEU A 372 3.04 -7.01 14.62
N SER A 373 2.08 -7.95 14.67
CA SER A 373 2.15 -9.23 13.94
C SER A 373 2.33 -9.04 12.43
N ALA A 374 1.82 -7.93 11.88
CA ALA A 374 1.98 -7.56 10.47
C ALA A 374 3.46 -7.46 10.03
N LEU A 375 4.36 -7.04 10.91
CA LEU A 375 5.81 -6.98 10.63
C LEU A 375 6.43 -8.37 10.44
N ASN A 376 5.76 -9.42 10.90
CA ASN A 376 6.17 -10.80 10.69
C ASN A 376 5.59 -11.42 9.41
N MET A 377 4.83 -10.70 8.57
CA MET A 377 4.23 -11.29 7.37
C MET A 377 5.19 -11.39 6.18
N LEU A 378 6.11 -10.43 6.02
CA LEU A 378 7.03 -10.35 4.88
C LEU A 378 8.41 -9.81 5.27
N ASP A 379 9.36 -9.92 4.36
CA ASP A 379 10.64 -9.19 4.41
C ASP A 379 10.62 -8.06 3.38
N ALA A 380 11.27 -6.94 3.68
CA ALA A 380 11.28 -5.76 2.82
C ALA A 380 12.60 -5.01 2.87
N ASN A 381 13.02 -4.45 1.73
CA ASN A 381 14.07 -3.45 1.63
C ASN A 381 13.61 -2.37 0.66
N VAL A 382 13.10 -1.28 1.21
CA VAL A 382 12.40 -0.23 0.46
C VAL A 382 13.12 1.09 0.67
N VAL A 383 13.51 1.75 -0.41
CA VAL A 383 14.05 3.11 -0.37
C VAL A 383 13.08 4.05 -1.07
N ILE A 384 12.67 5.11 -0.37
CA ILE A 384 11.73 6.12 -0.85
C ILE A 384 12.44 7.46 -0.84
N ARG A 385 12.46 8.13 -1.99
CA ARG A 385 12.97 9.49 -2.16
C ARG A 385 11.85 10.43 -2.52
N SER A 386 11.97 11.66 -2.05
CA SER A 386 11.14 12.77 -2.48
C SER A 386 11.99 14.04 -2.52
N SER A 387 11.74 14.87 -3.52
CA SER A 387 12.30 16.22 -3.64
C SER A 387 11.73 17.19 -2.60
N GLY A 388 10.56 16.88 -2.07
CA GLY A 388 9.92 17.57 -0.94
C GLY A 388 8.65 16.86 -0.48
N LEU A 389 8.18 17.18 0.72
CA LEU A 389 6.94 16.64 1.27
C LEU A 389 6.08 17.76 1.84
N ARG A 390 4.78 17.73 1.52
CA ARG A 390 3.78 18.61 2.11
C ARG A 390 2.69 17.76 2.75
N ALA A 391 2.45 18.01 4.03
CA ALA A 391 1.37 17.39 4.77
C ALA A 391 0.81 18.41 5.75
N ARG A 392 -0.43 18.81 5.52
CA ARG A 392 -1.07 19.98 6.12
C ARG A 392 -0.18 21.22 5.91
N GLU A 393 0.17 21.91 6.98
CA GLU A 393 1.08 23.05 6.96
C GLU A 393 2.56 22.62 6.95
N ILE A 394 2.86 21.37 7.32
CA ILE A 394 4.23 20.87 7.40
C ILE A 394 4.86 20.82 6.01
N LYS A 395 6.00 21.51 5.88
CA LYS A 395 6.80 21.57 4.64
C LYS A 395 8.19 21.01 4.89
N LEU A 396 8.50 19.92 4.21
CA LEU A 396 9.82 19.32 4.19
C LEU A 396 10.47 19.54 2.82
N GLY A 397 11.78 19.76 2.82
CA GLY A 397 12.61 19.70 1.62
C GLY A 397 12.95 18.26 1.25
N ALA A 398 14.02 18.08 0.48
CA ALA A 398 14.42 16.76 0.00
C ALA A 398 14.65 15.76 1.15
N ASN A 399 14.04 14.59 1.01
CA ASN A 399 14.04 13.54 2.03
C ASN A 399 14.27 12.15 1.41
N GLN A 400 14.97 11.30 2.16
CA GLN A 400 15.14 9.88 1.85
C GLN A 400 14.81 9.05 3.08
N PHE A 401 13.88 8.13 2.90
CA PHE A 401 13.49 7.15 3.90
C PHE A 401 13.85 5.75 3.40
N SER A 402 14.37 4.91 4.29
CA SER A 402 14.66 3.51 4.02
C SER A 402 13.99 2.63 5.06
N VAL A 403 13.35 1.55 4.61
CA VAL A 403 12.74 0.54 5.47
C VAL A 403 13.40 -0.79 5.18
N GLN A 404 13.99 -1.39 6.20
CA GLN A 404 14.50 -2.77 6.15
C GLN A 404 13.70 -3.60 7.14
N LEU A 405 13.01 -4.62 6.67
CA LEU A 405 12.24 -5.55 7.47
C LEU A 405 12.77 -6.96 7.23
N ASN A 406 13.19 -7.64 8.29
CA ASN A 406 13.67 -9.01 8.22
C ASN A 406 13.15 -9.78 9.44
N LYS A 407 12.26 -10.75 9.21
CA LYS A 407 11.75 -11.67 10.24
C LYS A 407 11.30 -10.94 11.52
N GLY A 408 10.45 -9.92 11.36
CA GLY A 408 9.91 -9.14 12.47
C GLY A 408 10.82 -8.06 13.03
N LYS A 409 12.04 -7.89 12.49
CA LYS A 409 12.95 -6.81 12.86
C LYS A 409 12.91 -5.73 11.79
N ALA A 410 12.37 -4.57 12.14
CA ALA A 410 12.30 -3.41 11.27
C ALA A 410 13.40 -2.41 11.63
N LYS A 411 14.04 -1.83 10.62
CA LYS A 411 14.89 -0.66 10.72
C LYS A 411 14.32 0.39 9.76
N LEU A 412 13.83 1.48 10.33
CA LEU A 412 13.33 2.64 9.60
C LEU A 412 14.40 3.72 9.71
N SER A 413 14.96 4.14 8.59
CA SER A 413 16.01 5.14 8.52
C SER A 413 15.52 6.37 7.77
N MET A 414 15.76 7.53 8.36
CA MET A 414 15.68 8.83 7.72
C MET A 414 17.12 9.21 7.35
N ASP A 415 17.56 8.78 6.17
CA ASP A 415 18.97 8.87 5.74
C ASP A 415 19.34 10.31 5.37
N LYS A 416 18.37 11.06 4.86
CA LYS A 416 18.48 12.48 4.54
C LYS A 416 17.16 13.15 4.85
N PHE A 417 17.22 14.25 5.59
CA PHE A 417 16.06 15.08 5.90
C PHE A 417 16.48 16.54 5.92
N ALA A 418 15.79 17.36 5.15
CA ALA A 418 15.92 18.81 5.17
C ALA A 418 14.56 19.41 5.55
N ALA A 419 14.52 20.20 6.61
CA ALA A 419 13.30 20.88 7.05
C ALA A 419 13.64 22.16 7.80
N TYR A 420 12.88 23.22 7.53
CA TYR A 420 12.98 24.50 8.24
C TYR A 420 14.43 25.01 8.38
N GLU A 421 15.14 25.06 7.24
CA GLU A 421 16.55 25.48 7.10
C GLU A 421 17.61 24.53 7.72
N GLY A 422 17.18 23.56 8.51
CA GLY A 422 18.06 22.57 9.13
C GLY A 422 18.09 21.24 8.40
N GLN A 423 18.88 20.33 8.95
CA GLN A 423 19.05 18.99 8.44
C GLN A 423 19.09 17.96 9.56
N GLY A 424 18.80 16.71 9.24
CA GLY A 424 18.87 15.64 10.22
C GLY A 424 18.99 14.26 9.63
N LYS A 425 19.28 13.33 10.53
CA LYS A 425 19.21 11.89 10.30
C LYS A 425 18.54 11.23 11.48
N GLY A 426 17.92 10.08 11.24
CA GLY A 426 17.27 9.32 12.29
C GLY A 426 17.21 7.85 11.95
N VAL A 427 17.16 7.01 12.97
CA VAL A 427 16.89 5.59 12.82
C VAL A 427 16.00 5.11 13.95
N VAL A 428 15.02 4.29 13.60
CA VAL A 428 14.17 3.54 14.52
C VAL A 428 14.41 2.06 14.26
N HIS A 429 14.78 1.30 15.29
CA HIS A 429 14.75 -0.15 15.22
C HIS A 429 13.55 -0.66 16.02
N VAL A 430 12.77 -1.56 15.43
CA VAL A 430 11.66 -2.25 16.08
C VAL A 430 11.95 -3.74 16.01
N ASN A 431 12.07 -4.39 17.16
CA ASN A 431 12.12 -5.85 17.26
C ASN A 431 10.75 -6.36 17.68
N ALA A 432 9.97 -6.84 16.71
CA ALA A 432 8.67 -7.46 16.88
C ALA A 432 8.71 -8.99 16.79
N ALA A 433 9.91 -9.60 16.81
CA ALA A 433 10.08 -11.05 16.75
C ALA A 433 9.67 -11.77 18.06
N SER A 434 9.65 -11.04 19.19
CA SER A 434 9.17 -11.55 20.48
C SER A 434 8.52 -10.43 21.29
N LYS A 435 7.61 -10.80 22.19
CA LYS A 435 7.01 -9.89 23.18
C LYS A 435 7.81 -9.94 24.50
N PRO A 436 7.94 -8.82 25.24
CA PRO A 436 7.54 -7.47 24.85
C PRO A 436 8.40 -6.96 23.68
N TYR A 437 7.80 -6.15 22.81
CA TYR A 437 8.51 -5.57 21.67
C TYR A 437 9.59 -4.62 22.16
N GLN A 438 10.70 -4.53 21.45
CA GLN A 438 11.77 -3.60 21.76
C GLN A 438 11.84 -2.53 20.68
N VAL A 439 11.94 -1.26 21.08
CA VAL A 439 12.07 -0.14 20.17
C VAL A 439 13.28 0.68 20.59
N THR A 440 14.18 0.98 19.66
CA THR A 440 15.26 1.95 19.86
C THR A 440 15.15 3.05 18.82
N THR A 441 15.47 4.27 19.22
CA THR A 441 15.41 5.47 18.37
C THR A 441 16.68 6.26 18.56
N ASN A 442 17.32 6.66 17.47
CA ASN A 442 18.48 7.53 17.49
C ASN A 442 18.28 8.62 16.44
N PHE A 443 18.19 9.87 16.87
CA PHE A 443 17.97 11.01 15.99
C PHE A 443 18.99 12.11 16.27
N ALA A 444 19.40 12.78 15.20
CA ALA A 444 20.27 13.93 15.26
C ALA A 444 19.74 15.00 14.29
N LEU A 445 19.12 16.03 14.84
CA LEU A 445 18.58 17.18 14.12
C LEU A 445 19.45 18.39 14.41
N ASN A 446 19.83 19.15 13.38
CA ASN A 446 20.75 20.28 13.51
C ASN A 446 20.26 21.48 12.71
N GLY A 447 20.30 22.66 13.35
CA GLY A 447 19.96 23.93 12.70
C GLY A 447 18.48 24.08 12.34
N ILE A 448 17.59 23.30 12.96
CA ILE A 448 16.16 23.36 12.71
C ILE A 448 15.61 24.66 13.30
N ASN A 449 14.91 25.44 12.49
CA ASN A 449 14.21 26.63 12.95
C ASN A 449 12.95 26.23 13.73
N ALA A 450 12.93 26.54 15.03
CA ALA A 450 11.90 26.06 15.96
C ALA A 450 10.53 26.70 15.72
N GLU A 451 10.50 28.00 15.44
CA GLU A 451 9.26 28.76 15.27
C GLU A 451 8.37 28.20 14.15
N PRO A 452 8.84 28.11 12.88
CA PRO A 452 7.99 27.61 11.80
C PRO A 452 7.66 26.13 11.99
N LEU A 453 8.58 25.30 12.52
CA LEU A 453 8.29 23.90 12.79
C LEU A 453 7.17 23.73 13.82
N LEU A 454 7.26 24.40 14.96
CA LEU A 454 6.28 24.26 16.04
C LEU A 454 4.94 24.93 15.68
N THR A 455 4.98 26.00 14.89
CA THR A 455 3.79 26.64 14.33
C THR A 455 3.08 25.67 13.39
N ASP A 456 3.78 25.10 12.41
CA ASP A 456 3.18 24.21 11.41
C ASP A 456 2.76 22.85 12.02
N ALA A 457 3.45 22.37 13.06
CA ALA A 457 3.19 21.08 13.68
C ALA A 457 2.08 21.10 14.75
N ILE A 458 2.11 22.11 15.64
CA ILE A 458 1.24 22.16 16.83
C ILE A 458 0.64 23.56 17.10
N GLY A 459 0.80 24.51 16.17
CA GLY A 459 0.29 25.88 16.33
C GLY A 459 1.01 26.68 17.44
N PHE A 460 2.24 26.31 17.78
CA PHE A 460 3.00 26.94 18.86
C PHE A 460 4.12 27.82 18.30
N ASP A 461 3.97 29.14 18.40
CA ASP A 461 4.82 30.14 17.75
C ASP A 461 5.72 30.92 18.74
N LYS A 462 5.78 30.46 20.00
CA LYS A 462 6.43 31.22 21.09
C LYS A 462 7.93 31.02 21.20
N VAL A 463 8.50 30.01 20.54
CA VAL A 463 9.92 29.70 20.62
C VAL A 463 10.59 30.09 19.31
N LEU A 464 11.49 31.05 19.39
CA LEU A 464 12.29 31.57 18.29
C LEU A 464 13.70 30.98 18.35
N GLY A 465 14.30 30.80 17.17
CA GLY A 465 15.71 30.45 17.02
C GLY A 465 15.94 29.10 16.35
N LYS A 466 17.21 28.85 16.03
CA LYS A 466 17.65 27.59 15.44
C LYS A 466 18.28 26.71 16.51
N GLY A 467 17.99 25.43 16.46
CA GLY A 467 18.50 24.49 17.44
C GLY A 467 18.90 23.14 16.88
N SER A 468 19.57 22.39 17.74
CA SER A 468 19.77 20.95 17.59
C SER A 468 18.90 20.20 18.60
N LEU A 469 18.45 19.03 18.19
CA LEU A 469 17.72 18.09 19.02
C LEU A 469 18.28 16.70 18.71
N ASN A 470 18.88 16.08 19.71
CA ASN A 470 19.45 14.75 19.60
C ASN A 470 18.83 13.86 20.67
N TRP A 471 18.50 12.62 20.32
CA TRP A 471 18.09 11.65 21.32
C TRP A 471 18.53 10.25 20.94
N ASP A 472 18.80 9.45 21.96
CA ASP A 472 19.02 8.01 21.90
C ASP A 472 18.16 7.38 22.98
N LEU A 473 17.00 6.85 22.58
CA LEU A 473 15.99 6.33 23.48
C LEU A 473 15.66 4.89 23.14
N GLU A 474 15.52 4.07 24.17
CA GLU A 474 15.04 2.70 24.08
C GLU A 474 13.79 2.50 24.94
N THR A 475 12.95 1.55 24.53
CA THR A 475 11.79 1.14 25.30
C THR A 475 11.38 -0.30 24.99
N ARG A 476 10.56 -0.87 25.86
CA ARG A 476 9.97 -2.20 25.69
C ARG A 476 8.52 -2.26 26.17
N GLY A 477 7.66 -2.96 25.44
CA GLY A 477 6.26 -3.11 25.83
C GLY A 477 5.38 -3.71 24.73
N VAL A 478 4.09 -3.83 25.04
CA VAL A 478 3.04 -4.17 24.07
C VAL A 478 1.91 -3.14 24.05
N SER A 479 1.98 -2.08 24.86
CA SER A 479 0.99 -0.98 24.92
C SER A 479 1.69 0.37 25.05
N GLN A 480 0.99 1.47 24.75
CA GLN A 480 1.53 2.83 24.89
C GLN A 480 2.03 3.08 26.33
N LYS A 481 1.23 2.70 27.33
CA LYS A 481 1.59 2.82 28.75
C LYS A 481 2.86 2.05 29.11
N GLN A 482 3.04 0.83 28.59
CA GLN A 482 4.26 0.06 28.82
C GLN A 482 5.48 0.71 28.15
N PHE A 483 5.34 1.18 26.92
CA PHE A 483 6.43 1.89 26.23
C PHE A 483 6.84 3.17 26.96
N VAL A 484 5.89 3.97 27.45
CA VAL A 484 6.20 5.16 28.23
C VAL A 484 6.87 4.79 29.56
N SER A 485 6.38 3.75 30.22
CA SER A 485 6.89 3.30 31.53
C SER A 485 8.25 2.61 31.46
N ALA A 486 8.63 2.08 30.30
CA ALA A 486 9.92 1.45 30.08
C ALA A 486 10.93 2.34 29.32
N LEU A 487 10.56 3.60 29.03
CA LEU A 487 11.43 4.53 28.30
C LEU A 487 12.73 4.79 29.08
N ALA A 488 13.85 4.61 28.41
CA ALA A 488 15.17 4.89 28.93
C ALA A 488 16.07 5.52 27.86
N GLY A 489 17.13 6.20 28.27
CA GLY A 489 18.11 6.80 27.37
C GLY A 489 18.31 8.29 27.60
N GLU A 490 18.79 9.00 26.57
CA GLU A 490 19.16 10.40 26.66
C GLU A 490 18.49 11.24 25.58
N LEU A 491 18.07 12.45 25.95
CA LEU A 491 17.62 13.49 25.04
C LEU A 491 18.39 14.77 25.35
N ALA A 492 18.96 15.42 24.35
CA ALA A 492 19.67 16.68 24.49
C ALA A 492 19.17 17.71 23.47
N PHE A 493 19.02 18.95 23.91
CA PHE A 493 18.63 20.07 23.04
C PHE A 493 19.56 21.26 23.26
N GLU A 494 19.75 22.03 22.20
CA GLU A 494 20.50 23.29 22.21
C GLU A 494 19.86 24.25 21.21
N PHE A 495 19.53 25.46 21.64
CA PHE A 495 19.08 26.55 20.80
C PHE A 495 20.07 27.71 20.94
N LYS A 496 20.45 28.32 19.81
CA LYS A 496 21.35 29.47 19.78
C LYS A 496 20.63 30.69 19.23
N ASP A 497 21.00 31.85 19.76
CA ASP A 497 20.57 33.16 19.27
C ASP A 497 19.05 33.23 19.04
N GLY A 498 18.29 32.78 20.05
CA GLY A 498 16.84 32.62 20.00
C GLY A 498 16.09 33.56 20.95
N GLY A 499 14.81 33.30 21.13
CA GLY A 499 13.97 34.08 22.04
C GLY A 499 12.68 33.38 22.40
N VAL A 500 12.04 33.82 23.49
CA VAL A 500 10.72 33.33 23.91
C VAL A 500 9.72 34.49 23.84
N LYS A 501 8.69 34.39 23.01
CA LYS A 501 7.59 35.38 22.91
C LYS A 501 6.65 35.30 24.11
N GLY A 502 6.02 36.42 24.44
CA GLY A 502 5.06 36.56 25.53
C GLY A 502 5.68 36.92 26.89
N ALA A 503 7.00 36.89 27.04
CA ALA A 503 7.66 37.14 28.32
C ALA A 503 8.78 38.16 28.15
N ASN A 504 8.74 39.30 28.84
CA ASN A 504 9.87 40.23 28.98
C ASN A 504 10.50 40.11 30.38
N LEU A 505 11.30 39.06 30.56
CA LEU A 505 11.90 38.78 31.86
C LEU A 505 12.84 39.92 32.32
N ALA A 506 13.49 40.63 31.40
CA ALA A 506 14.33 41.78 31.74
C ALA A 506 13.53 42.93 32.35
N GLU A 507 12.36 43.25 31.77
CA GLU A 507 11.47 44.27 32.31
C GLU A 507 10.86 43.85 33.65
N MET A 508 10.43 42.59 33.79
CA MET A 508 9.93 42.04 35.05
C MET A 508 10.96 42.14 36.17
N VAL A 509 12.21 41.76 35.87
CA VAL A 509 13.33 41.85 36.82
C VAL A 509 13.63 43.29 37.20
N ARG A 510 13.64 44.21 36.23
CA ARG A 510 13.86 45.65 36.48
C ARG A 510 12.76 46.24 37.36
N LYS A 511 11.49 45.94 37.07
CA LYS A 511 10.34 46.35 37.90
C LYS A 511 10.40 45.73 39.31
N GLY A 512 10.80 44.47 39.43
CA GLY A 512 11.00 43.80 40.72
C GLY A 512 12.11 44.42 41.58
N LYS A 513 13.24 44.85 40.97
CA LYS A 513 14.29 45.60 41.67
C LYS A 513 13.79 46.95 42.20
N GLU A 514 12.93 47.64 41.46
CA GLU A 514 12.34 48.93 41.89
C GLU A 514 11.31 48.76 43.03
N MET A 515 10.53 47.67 43.02
CA MET A 515 9.63 47.32 44.13
C MET A 515 10.39 47.09 45.45
N LEU A 516 11.55 46.41 45.40
CA LEU A 516 12.40 46.16 46.56
C LEU A 516 13.04 47.45 47.13
N LYS A 517 13.06 48.55 46.38
CA LYS A 517 13.50 49.87 46.83
C LYS A 517 12.37 50.71 47.45
N GLY A 518 11.19 50.14 47.66
CA GLY A 518 10.07 50.80 48.34
C GLY A 518 9.13 51.60 47.44
N ASN A 519 9.26 51.50 46.11
CA ASN A 519 8.36 52.15 45.17
C ASN A 519 7.22 51.21 44.75
N PHE A 520 6.13 51.23 45.53
CA PHE A 520 4.95 50.37 45.33
C PHE A 520 3.89 50.96 44.38
N SER A 521 4.16 52.11 43.76
CA SER A 521 3.18 52.81 42.90
C SER A 521 2.93 52.14 41.55
N SER A 522 3.74 51.16 41.15
CA SER A 522 3.67 50.44 39.86
C SER A 522 3.13 49.00 39.98
N VAL A 523 2.58 48.64 41.15
CA VAL A 523 2.31 47.25 41.54
C VAL A 523 1.07 46.64 40.88
N SER A 524 0.12 47.44 40.38
CA SER A 524 -1.11 46.92 39.77
C SER A 524 -0.97 46.44 38.32
N GLU A 525 0.08 46.83 37.59
CA GLU A 525 0.21 46.50 36.16
C GLU A 525 1.28 45.44 35.85
N GLY A 526 2.32 45.28 36.68
CA GLY A 526 3.50 44.48 36.32
C GLY A 526 3.50 42.99 36.71
N VAL A 527 2.60 42.57 37.61
CA VAL A 527 2.52 41.18 38.10
C VAL A 527 1.30 40.44 37.53
N ASN A 528 0.28 41.19 37.12
CA ASN A 528 -0.89 40.72 36.36
C ASN A 528 -0.83 41.18 34.89
N ALA A 529 0.33 41.57 34.37
CA ALA A 529 0.47 41.79 32.94
C ALA A 529 0.19 40.46 32.25
N ASP A 530 -0.99 40.33 31.66
CA ASP A 530 -1.26 39.32 30.65
C ASP A 530 -0.03 39.23 29.73
N PHE A 531 0.42 38.01 29.44
CA PHE A 531 1.57 37.76 28.57
C PHE A 531 1.41 38.59 27.30
N ASP A 532 2.09 39.73 27.20
CA ASP A 532 2.00 40.63 26.06
C ASP A 532 2.64 39.90 24.87
N PRO A 533 1.87 39.51 23.84
CA PRO A 533 2.37 38.74 22.71
C PRO A 533 3.46 39.48 21.93
N ASP A 534 3.53 40.82 22.03
CA ASP A 534 4.54 41.66 21.38
C ASP A 534 5.87 41.69 22.16
N GLN A 535 5.89 41.17 23.38
CA GLN A 535 7.10 41.10 24.20
C GLN A 535 7.87 39.80 23.97
N LYS A 536 9.21 39.85 24.07
CA LYS A 536 10.08 38.68 23.98
C LYS A 536 11.26 38.74 24.94
N THR A 537 11.75 37.58 25.36
CA THR A 537 13.04 37.44 26.06
C THR A 537 14.02 36.77 25.12
N ASP A 538 15.00 37.54 24.64
CA ASP A 538 16.09 37.03 23.81
C ASP A 538 17.11 36.24 24.66
N PHE A 539 17.68 35.18 24.09
CA PHE A 539 18.74 34.38 24.69
C PHE A 539 19.83 34.07 23.65
N SER A 540 21.09 34.09 24.08
CA SER A 540 22.23 33.64 23.26
C SER A 540 22.29 32.11 23.19
N ALA A 541 21.91 31.42 24.27
CA ALA A 541 21.87 29.95 24.30
C ALA A 541 20.78 29.45 25.26
N LEU A 542 20.09 28.38 24.87
CA LEU A 542 19.20 27.57 25.72
C LEU A 542 19.57 26.10 25.52
N THR A 543 20.08 25.46 26.57
CA THR A 543 20.61 24.08 26.52
C THR A 543 20.06 23.23 27.64
N GLY A 544 19.99 21.91 27.42
CA GLY A 544 19.73 20.95 28.50
C GLY A 544 19.70 19.51 27.99
N SER A 545 19.88 18.57 28.92
CA SER A 545 19.79 17.13 28.68
C SER A 545 18.85 16.44 29.67
N PHE A 546 18.09 15.45 29.20
CA PHE A 546 17.25 14.59 30.01
C PHE A 546 17.78 13.16 29.94
N GLN A 547 18.05 12.58 31.12
CA GLN A 547 18.29 11.15 31.27
C GLN A 547 17.00 10.46 31.70
N PHE A 548 16.45 9.63 30.83
CA PHE A 548 15.26 8.84 31.09
C PHE A 548 15.62 7.50 31.71
N LEU A 549 14.90 7.13 32.77
CA LEU A 549 14.90 5.78 33.35
C LEU A 549 13.49 5.43 33.80
N ASN A 550 12.94 4.34 33.25
CA ASN A 550 11.57 3.89 33.52
C ASN A 550 10.52 5.00 33.30
N GLY A 551 10.66 5.76 32.21
CA GLY A 551 9.76 6.87 31.87
C GLY A 551 9.95 8.15 32.66
N VAL A 552 10.88 8.19 33.64
CA VAL A 552 11.18 9.39 34.41
C VAL A 552 12.43 10.07 33.84
N GLY A 553 12.24 11.24 33.22
CA GLY A 553 13.31 12.06 32.66
C GLY A 553 13.88 13.01 33.71
N ARG A 554 15.19 12.96 33.96
CA ARG A 554 15.91 13.86 34.87
C ARG A 554 16.76 14.84 34.10
N ASN A 555 16.62 16.13 34.37
CA ASN A 555 17.50 17.18 33.87
C ASN A 555 18.26 17.83 35.03
N ARG A 556 19.55 18.12 34.84
CA ARG A 556 20.42 18.74 35.85
C ARG A 556 21.23 19.93 35.32
N ASP A 557 21.09 20.23 34.04
CA ASP A 557 21.96 21.12 33.27
C ASP A 557 21.15 22.09 32.39
N LEU A 558 19.85 22.28 32.67
CA LEU A 558 19.08 23.30 31.98
C LEU A 558 19.77 24.64 32.21
N ASN A 559 20.09 25.32 31.11
CA ASN A 559 20.74 26.62 31.14
C ASN A 559 20.18 27.51 30.03
N LEU A 560 19.81 28.74 30.39
CA LEU A 560 19.47 29.80 29.45
C LEU A 560 20.35 31.00 29.75
N ALA A 561 21.14 31.40 28.75
CA ALA A 561 21.98 32.58 28.80
C ALA A 561 21.37 33.69 27.94
N SER A 562 21.11 34.85 28.54
CA SER A 562 20.59 36.06 27.90
C SER A 562 21.46 37.27 28.28
N PRO A 563 21.58 38.35 27.49
CA PRO A 563 22.46 39.48 27.82
C PRO A 563 22.33 40.02 29.26
N LEU A 564 21.11 39.99 29.84
CA LEU A 564 20.84 40.53 31.18
C LEU A 564 20.53 39.46 32.24
N ILE A 565 20.24 38.23 31.82
CA ILE A 565 19.71 37.18 32.71
C ILE A 565 20.44 35.85 32.47
N ARG A 566 20.68 35.12 33.55
CA ARG A 566 21.08 33.71 33.52
C ARG A 566 19.98 32.91 34.19
N ILE A 567 19.57 31.81 33.58
CA ILE A 567 18.60 30.88 34.18
C ILE A 567 19.25 29.51 34.20
N THR A 568 19.30 28.88 35.36
CA THR A 568 19.67 27.47 35.50
C THR A 568 18.50 26.69 36.04
N GLY A 569 18.41 25.40 35.72
CA GLY A 569 17.34 24.56 36.22
C GLY A 569 17.73 23.10 36.35
N GLU A 570 17.04 22.43 37.24
CA GLU A 570 17.13 21.00 37.47
C GLU A 570 15.77 20.46 37.90
N GLY A 571 15.46 19.22 37.54
CA GLY A 571 14.17 18.64 37.86
C GLY A 571 13.90 17.29 37.22
N GLU A 572 12.67 16.83 37.39
CA GLU A 572 12.20 15.56 36.86
C GLU A 572 10.85 15.74 36.14
N VAL A 573 10.68 14.97 35.07
CA VAL A 573 9.44 14.81 34.32
C VAL A 573 9.08 13.32 34.37
N ASP A 574 8.03 12.97 35.12
CA ASP A 574 7.50 11.61 35.26
C ASP A 574 6.42 11.41 34.19
N LEU A 575 6.79 10.84 33.03
CA LEU A 575 5.86 10.61 31.93
C LEU A 575 4.74 9.62 32.31
N PRO A 576 5.00 8.47 32.98
CA PRO A 576 3.95 7.55 33.40
C PRO A 576 2.87 8.19 34.27
N LYS A 577 3.24 9.11 35.17
CA LYS A 577 2.30 9.86 36.01
C LYS A 577 1.86 11.20 35.41
N THR A 578 2.39 11.56 34.24
CA THR A 578 2.14 12.85 33.57
C THR A 578 2.38 14.04 34.51
N TYR A 579 3.53 14.01 35.21
CA TYR A 579 3.84 14.92 36.31
C TYR A 579 5.17 15.63 36.09
N VAL A 580 5.24 16.91 36.44
CA VAL A 580 6.47 17.70 36.41
C VAL A 580 6.83 18.17 37.82
N ASN A 581 8.12 18.16 38.14
CA ASN A 581 8.68 18.76 39.34
C ASN A 581 10.04 19.36 39.02
N TYR A 582 10.05 20.65 38.77
CA TYR A 582 11.20 21.39 38.29
C TYR A 582 11.54 22.55 39.20
N ARG A 583 12.84 22.80 39.38
CA ARG A 583 13.37 23.99 40.05
C ARG A 583 14.13 24.80 39.01
N VAL A 584 13.78 26.07 38.90
CA VAL A 584 14.42 27.04 38.01
C VAL A 584 14.95 28.17 38.87
N VAL A 585 16.19 28.60 38.64
CA VAL A 585 16.84 29.70 39.37
C VAL A 585 17.22 30.76 38.36
N THR A 586 16.70 31.97 38.55
CA THR A 586 17.05 33.12 37.72
C THR A 586 18.06 34.00 38.45
N GLY A 587 19.15 34.39 37.79
CA GLY A 587 20.20 35.29 38.28
C GLY A 587 20.41 36.45 37.32
N ILE A 588 20.80 37.61 37.85
CA ILE A 588 20.95 38.85 37.09
C ILE A 588 22.43 39.15 36.92
N VAL A 589 22.85 39.40 35.68
CA VAL A 589 24.25 39.72 35.35
C VAL A 589 24.49 41.22 35.61
N ASP A 590 25.47 41.58 36.44
CA ASP A 590 25.69 42.97 36.89
C ASP A 590 26.66 43.78 35.99
N THR A 591 27.40 43.19 35.04
CA THR A 591 28.34 43.94 34.17
C THR A 591 28.43 43.42 32.74
N ILE A 592 28.75 44.31 31.79
CA ILE A 592 28.85 44.07 30.33
C ILE A 592 30.28 43.60 29.93
N GLU A 593 31.21 43.47 30.87
CA GLU A 593 32.62 43.16 30.57
C GLU A 593 32.93 41.66 30.62
N GLY A 594 33.19 41.06 29.45
CA GLY A 594 33.97 39.83 29.30
C GLY A 594 33.20 38.50 29.43
N GLN A 595 32.96 37.86 28.29
CA GLN A 595 32.33 36.53 28.12
C GLN A 595 33.15 35.32 28.65
N GLN A 596 33.90 35.43 29.76
CA GLN A 596 34.76 34.34 30.25
C GLN A 596 34.60 33.92 31.72
N SER A 597 33.70 34.50 32.53
CA SER A 597 33.48 33.99 33.89
C SER A 597 32.23 33.10 33.99
N GLN A 598 32.41 31.92 34.60
CA GLN A 598 31.39 30.87 34.72
C GLN A 598 30.40 31.10 35.86
N ASP A 599 30.53 32.16 36.69
CA ASP A 599 29.73 32.29 37.92
C ASP A 599 29.61 33.71 38.54
N ASP A 600 29.94 34.80 37.84
CA ASP A 600 29.90 36.16 38.46
C ASP A 600 28.52 36.85 38.36
N SER A 601 27.43 36.11 38.60
CA SER A 601 26.10 36.69 38.86
C SER A 601 26.01 37.11 40.33
N THR A 602 26.44 38.32 40.66
CA THR A 602 26.33 38.89 42.02
C THR A 602 24.89 39.30 42.41
N GLY A 603 23.96 39.32 41.46
CA GLY A 603 22.60 39.83 41.64
C GLY A 603 21.56 38.77 42.01
N PHE A 604 20.88 38.98 43.15
CA PHE A 604 19.58 38.41 43.59
C PHE A 604 19.05 37.21 42.78
N LYS A 605 19.19 36.00 43.34
CA LYS A 605 18.67 34.76 42.76
C LYS A 605 17.19 34.56 43.13
N ILE A 606 16.31 34.39 42.14
CA ILE A 606 14.89 34.06 42.36
C ILE A 606 14.65 32.59 41.97
N PRO A 607 14.57 31.67 42.95
CA PRO A 607 14.20 30.29 42.68
C PRO A 607 12.69 30.15 42.53
N VAL A 608 12.25 29.55 41.44
CA VAL A 608 10.87 29.20 41.12
C VAL A 608 10.75 27.68 41.06
N ARG A 609 9.70 27.14 41.66
CA ARG A 609 9.36 25.73 41.58
C ARG A 609 8.13 25.55 40.71
N ILE A 610 8.25 24.69 39.70
CA ILE A 610 7.22 24.32 38.74
C ILE A 610 6.81 22.89 39.08
N LYS A 611 5.59 22.67 39.59
CA LYS A 611 5.19 21.35 40.08
C LYS A 611 3.71 21.10 39.82
N GLY A 612 3.37 19.90 39.36
CA GLY A 612 1.98 19.49 39.17
C GLY A 612 1.83 18.47 38.05
N PRO A 613 0.62 17.91 37.89
CA PRO A 613 0.32 17.14 36.68
C PRO A 613 0.31 18.05 35.44
N PHE A 614 0.52 17.51 34.24
CA PHE A 614 0.65 18.30 33.00
C PHE A 614 -0.58 19.17 32.70
N HIS A 615 -1.76 18.75 33.16
CA HIS A 615 -3.01 19.49 32.98
C HIS A 615 -3.17 20.63 33.99
N GLN A 616 -2.42 20.63 35.11
CA GLN A 616 -2.53 21.63 36.17
C GLN A 616 -1.17 21.90 36.83
N VAL A 617 -0.27 22.52 36.08
CA VAL A 617 1.06 22.88 36.57
C VAL A 617 0.99 24.15 37.42
N GLU A 618 1.44 24.07 38.68
CA GLU A 618 1.55 25.23 39.57
C GLU A 618 2.97 25.79 39.57
N THR A 619 3.09 27.12 39.65
CA THR A 619 4.36 27.82 39.83
C THR A 619 4.39 28.54 41.18
N LYS A 620 5.42 28.31 41.99
CA LYS A 620 5.59 28.94 43.32
C LYS A 620 7.02 29.41 43.53
N LEU A 621 7.20 30.54 44.22
CA LEU A 621 8.52 31.02 44.64
C LEU A 621 9.08 30.11 45.75
N ASP A 622 10.30 29.61 45.58
CA ASP A 622 10.98 28.76 46.57
C ASP A 622 11.83 29.60 47.55
N LEU A 623 11.14 30.43 48.32
CA LEU A 623 11.75 31.34 49.31
C LEU A 623 12.53 30.57 50.40
N SER A 624 12.12 29.33 50.70
CA SER A 624 12.82 28.44 51.63
C SER A 624 14.21 28.01 51.14
N GLY A 625 14.35 27.72 49.85
CA GLY A 625 15.64 27.41 49.24
C GLY A 625 16.55 28.63 49.20
N ALA A 626 16.01 29.80 48.84
CA ALA A 626 16.78 31.06 48.77
C ALA A 626 17.45 31.41 50.11
N ALA A 627 16.78 31.19 51.24
CA ALA A 627 17.35 31.41 52.57
C ALA A 627 18.50 30.44 52.90
N LYS A 628 18.38 29.16 52.51
CA LYS A 628 19.45 28.16 52.69
C LYS A 628 20.65 28.42 51.80
N ASP A 629 20.43 28.84 50.56
CA ASP A 629 21.50 29.15 49.59
C ASP A 629 22.28 30.39 50.03
N LYS A 630 21.61 31.46 50.49
CA LYS A 630 22.27 32.61 51.14
C LYS A 630 23.12 32.21 52.35
N ALA A 631 22.62 31.30 53.19
CA ALA A 631 23.37 30.82 54.35
C ALA A 631 24.63 30.04 53.93
N LYS A 632 24.55 29.22 52.88
CA LYS A 632 25.70 28.49 52.32
C LYS A 632 26.72 29.43 51.66
N ASP A 633 26.25 30.42 50.90
CA ASP A 633 27.11 31.39 50.23
C ASP A 633 27.88 32.24 51.26
N ALA A 634 27.20 32.71 52.33
CA ALA A 634 27.85 33.41 53.44
C ALA A 634 28.89 32.55 54.19
N VAL A 635 28.68 31.22 54.27
CA VAL A 635 29.65 30.29 54.85
C VAL A 635 30.83 30.06 53.93
N LYS A 636 30.61 29.89 52.61
CA LYS A 636 31.68 29.77 51.60
C LYS A 636 32.53 31.05 51.52
N GLU A 637 31.92 32.22 51.60
CA GLU A 637 32.60 33.51 51.59
C GLU A 637 33.50 33.65 52.84
N LYS A 638 32.97 33.34 54.03
CA LYS A 638 33.77 33.27 55.27
C LYS A 638 34.90 32.23 55.23
N LEU A 639 34.70 31.11 54.53
CA LEU A 639 35.72 30.08 54.32
C LEU A 639 36.81 30.55 53.34
N LYS A 640 36.43 31.22 52.24
CA LYS A 640 37.38 31.86 51.31
C LYS A 640 38.19 32.95 51.99
N ASP A 641 37.56 33.79 52.83
CA ASP A 641 38.26 34.82 53.60
C ASP A 641 39.22 34.23 54.63
N LYS A 642 38.82 33.14 55.32
CA LYS A 642 39.73 32.41 56.23
C LYS A 642 40.87 31.71 55.48
N LEU A 643 40.64 31.14 54.31
CA LEU A 643 41.68 30.50 53.49
C LEU A 643 42.65 31.52 52.88
N LYS A 644 42.18 32.70 52.46
CA LYS A 644 43.05 33.82 52.05
C LYS A 644 43.93 34.30 53.21
N GLY A 645 43.41 34.30 54.44
CA GLY A 645 44.19 34.63 55.64
C GLY A 645 45.24 33.59 56.04
N PHE A 646 45.20 32.36 55.51
CA PHE A 646 46.19 31.31 55.79
C PHE A 646 47.28 31.16 54.73
N PHE A 647 47.08 31.69 53.51
CA PHE A 647 48.02 31.57 52.39
C PHE A 647 48.51 32.92 51.82
N GLY A 648 48.06 34.05 52.35
CA GLY A 648 48.54 35.38 52.00
C GLY A 648 49.38 35.99 53.12
N GLY A 649 50.67 35.67 53.14
CA GLY A 649 51.72 36.38 53.87
C GLY A 649 52.77 36.87 52.89
#